data_AF-A0A508A352-F1
#
_entry.id   AF-A0A508A352-F1
#
_cell.length_a   1.000
_cell.length_b   1.000
_cell.length_c   1.000
_cell.angle_alpha   90.00
_cell.angle_beta   90.00
_cell.angle_gamma   90.00
#
_symmetry.space_group_name_H-M   'P 1'
#
loop_
_entity.id
_entity.type
_entity.pdbx_description
1 polymer ?
#
loop_
_entity_poly.entity_id
_entity_poly.type
_entity_poly.pdbx_seq_one_letter_code
_entity_poly.pdbx_strand_id
1 'polypeptide(L)'
;MSAAPMPAGSEVPAASPAVAPMQPGQPGQTSPFGQPAPATVPVAAPMAAIPTPSGGIPMPMTVAPPIPGVPVLPAQARPGISADPEWFRTAVFYEALLRSFADSDGDGIGDLRGLISRLDYLAWLGVDCVWIPPFYPSPIRDGGYDISDYTAIDPRYGTMEDFRELVHQAHQRGIRIVIDMVVNHTSDAHPWFQASRSDPEGPYGDFYVWADDDSGYDDARIIFVDTEESNWAYDVERGQFYWHRFFSHQPDLNFRNPAVVDAIHDVIRFWARTGVDGFRMDAIPYLTESEGTNCENLPGTHEIIAGIREMLDREFPGTITIAEANQWPDDVVEYFGTEEAPECTMCFHFPVMPRIFYALRQGSAEAIRWVLEKTPDIPAHGQWGTFLRNHDELTLEMVTDAERDQMYAWYAPEERMRANIGIRRRLAPLLDASRAEVELAYALLLSLPGSPCLYYGDEIGMGENIWLEDRDAVRTPMQWDDSPNMGFSTVVDPGALTLPLIQAPGYAHLTVATEMGRPDSLLHFTRRILHLRRSHPVLGRGGFLLRPTSDDAVLAHTRCDDPSAPEGESLLCVANLSATPRSVTIEVPELAGRRTIDLFGGCPFPSIDEHGRLTLTLGARGYYWLSVDRDTPESVENAEGTEHSGDSQSSAPPADTTSTHTAQNRPTERMPDAHRFHLRSQGSTERGVDRAPAAQRPGPVDLAQRHRDPGGPGPVDASAPLVPAQRRRRPGAGLLAHHRLLGTRGGRARPRHSRTAGRQRAR
;
A
#
# COMPACT_ATOMS: atom_id res chain seq x y z
N MET A 1 15.87 50.97 -6.10
CA MET A 1 16.81 51.87 -5.39
C MET A 1 18.17 51.20 -5.29
N SER A 2 19.24 51.96 -5.11
CA SER A 2 20.63 51.54 -5.37
C SER A 2 21.18 50.46 -4.44
N ALA A 3 22.21 49.75 -4.93
CA ALA A 3 23.05 48.82 -4.19
C ALA A 3 24.52 49.32 -4.06
N ALA A 4 25.35 48.57 -3.32
CA ALA A 4 26.80 48.68 -3.08
C ALA A 4 27.27 49.68 -1.98
N PRO A 5 28.49 49.53 -1.39
CA PRO A 5 29.55 48.53 -1.64
C PRO A 5 30.18 47.83 -0.39
N MET A 6 31.20 46.98 -0.65
CA MET A 6 32.06 46.16 0.25
C MET A 6 33.01 46.96 1.20
N PRO A 7 33.74 46.27 2.11
CA PRO A 7 35.22 46.27 1.99
C PRO A 7 35.92 44.90 2.22
N ALA A 8 37.26 44.86 2.06
CA ALA A 8 38.11 43.66 1.90
C ALA A 8 39.34 43.56 2.85
N GLY A 9 40.09 42.43 2.76
CA GLY A 9 41.49 42.23 3.20
C GLY A 9 41.70 41.68 4.62
N SER A 10 42.78 40.95 4.98
CA SER A 10 43.86 40.23 4.25
C SER A 10 44.45 39.13 5.19
N GLU A 11 45.48 38.30 4.96
CA GLU A 11 46.58 38.23 3.96
C GLU A 11 47.08 36.76 3.77
N VAL A 12 48.39 36.51 3.51
CA VAL A 12 49.01 35.16 3.24
C VAL A 12 50.44 35.08 3.85
N PRO A 13 51.11 33.90 4.02
CA PRO A 13 51.93 33.26 2.95
C PRO A 13 51.91 31.69 2.97
N ALA A 14 51.89 30.92 1.87
CA ALA A 14 52.81 30.76 0.72
C ALA A 14 54.08 29.90 0.95
N ALA A 15 54.06 28.62 0.49
CA ALA A 15 55.21 27.88 -0.08
C ALA A 15 54.76 26.56 -0.76
N SER A 16 55.46 26.15 -1.83
CA SER A 16 55.26 24.89 -2.62
C SER A 16 56.57 24.08 -2.60
N PRO A 17 56.66 22.79 -3.03
CA PRO A 17 56.61 22.46 -4.47
C PRO A 17 56.00 21.09 -4.90
N ALA A 18 55.47 21.09 -6.13
CA ALA A 18 55.45 20.07 -7.20
C ALA A 18 55.79 18.58 -6.94
N VAL A 19 55.04 17.67 -7.60
CA VAL A 19 55.43 16.97 -8.86
C VAL A 19 54.28 16.06 -9.36
N ALA A 20 54.12 15.95 -10.68
CA ALA A 20 53.32 14.95 -11.41
C ALA A 20 53.94 14.78 -12.82
N PRO A 21 53.50 13.84 -13.69
CA PRO A 21 52.83 12.54 -13.49
C PRO A 21 53.65 11.36 -14.12
N MET A 22 53.28 10.08 -13.92
CA MET A 22 53.79 8.98 -14.79
C MET A 22 52.95 7.68 -14.83
N GLN A 23 52.45 7.37 -16.03
CA GLN A 23 52.49 6.05 -16.69
C GLN A 23 53.07 6.30 -18.11
N PRO A 24 53.56 5.31 -18.91
CA PRO A 24 53.38 3.85 -18.82
C PRO A 24 54.69 3.02 -18.97
N GLY A 25 54.59 1.67 -18.96
CA GLY A 25 55.63 0.80 -19.56
C GLY A 25 55.80 -0.64 -19.03
N GLN A 26 55.46 -1.63 -19.85
CA GLN A 26 56.23 -2.89 -20.01
C GLN A 26 57.20 -2.71 -21.21
N PRO A 27 58.23 -3.56 -21.51
CA PRO A 27 58.42 -4.97 -21.10
C PRO A 27 59.88 -5.44 -20.78
N GLY A 28 60.06 -6.73 -20.44
CA GLY A 28 61.12 -7.55 -21.07
C GLY A 28 62.18 -8.32 -20.23
N GLN A 29 62.01 -9.66 -20.14
CA GLN A 29 63.03 -10.76 -20.18
C GLN A 29 64.15 -10.81 -19.09
N THR A 30 64.65 -11.97 -18.63
CA THR A 30 65.09 -13.18 -19.36
C THR A 30 64.95 -14.52 -18.59
N SER A 31 64.87 -15.64 -19.34
CA SER A 31 64.98 -17.05 -18.88
C SER A 31 66.44 -17.58 -18.97
N PRO A 32 66.80 -18.82 -18.54
CA PRO A 32 66.46 -20.08 -19.24
C PRO A 32 66.16 -21.27 -18.26
N PHE A 33 65.90 -22.54 -18.62
CA PHE A 33 65.73 -23.30 -19.88
C PHE A 33 64.27 -23.87 -19.91
N GLY A 34 63.82 -24.97 -20.57
CA GLY A 34 64.36 -26.00 -21.48
C GLY A 34 63.24 -26.99 -21.85
N GLN A 35 63.11 -27.36 -23.13
CA GLN A 35 61.94 -28.04 -23.75
C GLN A 35 62.03 -29.60 -23.71
N PRO A 36 60.97 -30.41 -24.01
CA PRO A 36 60.30 -30.45 -25.35
C PRO A 36 58.77 -30.74 -25.38
N ALA A 37 58.20 -30.73 -26.60
CA ALA A 37 56.81 -31.08 -26.98
C ALA A 37 56.84 -32.04 -28.21
N PRO A 38 55.77 -32.32 -29.01
CA PRO A 38 54.31 -32.16 -28.82
C PRO A 38 53.46 -33.41 -29.21
N ALA A 39 52.14 -33.41 -28.99
CA ALA A 39 51.17 -34.26 -29.72
C ALA A 39 49.74 -33.67 -29.75
N THR A 40 48.97 -33.97 -30.80
CA THR A 40 47.67 -33.38 -31.18
C THR A 40 46.43 -34.14 -30.68
N VAL A 41 45.33 -33.43 -30.41
CA VAL A 41 43.96 -34.00 -30.22
C VAL A 41 42.91 -33.06 -30.90
N PRO A 42 41.83 -33.58 -31.55
CA PRO A 42 41.03 -32.80 -32.52
C PRO A 42 39.68 -32.25 -32.00
N VAL A 43 39.03 -31.47 -32.87
CA VAL A 43 37.67 -30.89 -32.72
C VAL A 43 36.56 -31.94 -32.78
N ALA A 44 35.49 -31.77 -31.98
CA ALA A 44 34.23 -32.52 -32.10
C ALA A 44 32.98 -31.64 -31.82
N ALA A 45 31.87 -32.02 -32.45
CA ALA A 45 30.59 -31.31 -32.65
C ALA A 45 29.75 -30.96 -31.39
N PRO A 46 28.75 -30.05 -31.50
CA PRO A 46 27.86 -29.68 -30.40
C PRO A 46 26.83 -30.77 -30.07
N MET A 47 26.40 -30.85 -28.80
CA MET A 47 25.33 -31.75 -28.36
C MET A 47 24.06 -31.01 -27.95
N ALA A 48 23.04 -31.20 -28.78
CA ALA A 48 21.60 -31.36 -28.50
C ALA A 48 20.95 -30.56 -27.35
N ALA A 49 19.93 -29.79 -27.71
CA ALA A 49 18.90 -29.31 -26.79
C ALA A 49 18.19 -30.48 -26.08
N ILE A 50 17.90 -30.29 -24.78
CA ILE A 50 17.09 -31.20 -23.98
C ILE A 50 15.61 -30.89 -24.27
N PRO A 51 14.75 -31.90 -24.55
CA PRO A 51 13.35 -31.65 -24.91
C PRO A 51 12.51 -31.22 -23.71
N THR A 52 11.58 -30.29 -23.94
CA THR A 52 10.50 -29.96 -23.01
C THR A 52 9.56 -31.16 -22.80
N PRO A 53 9.26 -31.55 -21.55
CA PRO A 53 8.23 -32.55 -21.27
C PRO A 53 6.84 -31.91 -21.33
N SER A 54 6.16 -32.06 -22.45
CA SER A 54 4.73 -31.74 -22.58
C SER A 54 3.89 -32.66 -21.67
N GLY A 55 3.00 -32.08 -20.86
CA GLY A 55 1.87 -32.80 -20.25
C GLY A 55 2.22 -33.85 -19.18
N GLY A 56 2.76 -33.40 -18.04
CA GLY A 56 2.87 -34.20 -16.82
C GLY A 56 1.94 -33.67 -15.72
N ILE A 57 1.25 -34.59 -15.01
CA ILE A 57 0.54 -34.26 -13.76
C ILE A 57 1.59 -33.75 -12.75
N PRO A 58 1.32 -32.68 -11.97
CA PRO A 58 2.28 -32.19 -10.99
C PRO A 58 2.67 -33.29 -10.00
N MET A 59 3.97 -33.56 -9.89
CA MET A 59 4.48 -34.39 -8.80
C MET A 59 4.20 -33.67 -7.47
N PRO A 60 3.78 -34.39 -6.40
CA PRO A 60 3.65 -33.76 -5.10
C PRO A 60 5.03 -33.27 -4.65
N MET A 61 5.13 -31.98 -4.29
CA MET A 61 6.37 -31.45 -3.73
C MET A 61 6.73 -32.27 -2.49
N THR A 62 7.98 -32.72 -2.39
CA THR A 62 8.51 -33.32 -1.17
C THR A 62 8.71 -32.23 -0.12
N VAL A 63 7.61 -31.81 0.50
CA VAL A 63 7.61 -30.91 1.65
C VAL A 63 8.46 -31.55 2.75
N ALA A 64 9.34 -30.75 3.37
CA ALA A 64 10.13 -31.17 4.51
C ALA A 64 9.22 -31.79 5.61
N PRO A 65 9.69 -32.81 6.35
CA PRO A 65 8.85 -33.51 7.32
C PRO A 65 8.25 -32.53 8.35
N PRO A 66 7.03 -32.82 8.84
CA PRO A 66 6.37 -31.96 9.82
C PRO A 66 7.17 -31.82 11.11
N ILE A 67 7.07 -30.63 11.70
CA ILE A 67 7.98 -30.13 12.71
C ILE A 67 7.35 -30.28 14.10
N PRO A 68 8.11 -30.61 15.16
CA PRO A 68 7.56 -30.71 16.52
C PRO A 68 6.85 -29.43 16.95
N GLY A 69 5.59 -29.54 17.39
CA GLY A 69 4.81 -28.44 17.95
C GLY A 69 3.91 -27.70 16.94
N VAL A 70 4.30 -27.60 15.66
CA VAL A 70 3.50 -26.89 14.64
C VAL A 70 2.48 -27.84 13.98
N PRO A 71 1.17 -27.50 13.91
CA PRO A 71 0.17 -28.38 13.31
C PRO A 71 0.42 -28.65 11.82
N VAL A 72 0.27 -29.90 11.41
CA VAL A 72 0.52 -30.34 10.03
C VAL A 72 -0.72 -30.12 9.16
N LEU A 73 -0.76 -29.01 8.44
CA LEU A 73 -1.82 -28.75 7.47
C LEU A 73 -1.56 -29.48 6.14
N PRO A 74 -2.57 -30.09 5.51
CA PRO A 74 -2.44 -30.65 4.18
C PRO A 74 -2.26 -29.53 3.15
N ALA A 75 -1.34 -29.74 2.19
CA ALA A 75 -1.10 -28.79 1.10
C ALA A 75 -2.41 -28.45 0.37
N GLN A 76 -2.64 -27.16 0.16
CA GLN A 76 -3.84 -26.64 -0.49
C GLN A 76 -3.64 -26.52 -2.01
N ALA A 77 -4.65 -26.92 -2.79
CA ALA A 77 -4.70 -26.63 -4.21
C ALA A 77 -4.98 -25.13 -4.45
N ARG A 78 -4.25 -24.54 -5.40
CA ARG A 78 -4.39 -23.13 -5.81
C ARG A 78 -5.07 -23.03 -7.19
N PRO A 79 -6.40 -23.21 -7.32
CA PRO A 79 -7.09 -23.21 -8.61
C PRO A 79 -7.17 -21.80 -9.20
N GLY A 80 -7.07 -21.62 -10.52
CA GLY A 80 -7.37 -20.32 -11.15
C GLY A 80 -6.28 -19.24 -11.09
N ILE A 81 -5.24 -19.40 -10.28
CA ILE A 81 -4.04 -18.54 -10.34
C ILE A 81 -3.01 -19.07 -11.35
N SER A 82 -2.21 -18.16 -11.91
CA SER A 82 -1.07 -18.49 -12.77
C SER A 82 0.16 -18.93 -11.96
N ALA A 83 0.97 -19.83 -12.55
CA ALA A 83 2.32 -20.16 -12.06
C ALA A 83 3.39 -19.16 -12.54
N ASP A 84 3.00 -17.93 -12.89
CA ASP A 84 3.92 -16.84 -13.21
C ASP A 84 4.62 -16.39 -11.92
N PRO A 85 5.94 -16.55 -11.76
CA PRO A 85 6.64 -16.10 -10.55
C PRO A 85 6.68 -14.57 -10.44
N GLU A 86 6.50 -13.83 -11.53
CA GLU A 86 6.52 -12.37 -11.58
C GLU A 86 5.12 -11.73 -11.59
N TRP A 87 4.12 -12.47 -11.10
CA TRP A 87 2.72 -12.03 -11.02
C TRP A 87 2.57 -10.68 -10.29
N PHE A 88 3.40 -10.46 -9.26
CA PHE A 88 3.36 -9.30 -8.38
C PHE A 88 3.66 -7.98 -9.09
N ARG A 89 4.44 -7.98 -10.18
CA ARG A 89 4.81 -6.75 -10.92
C ARG A 89 3.62 -6.04 -11.57
N THR A 90 2.65 -6.82 -12.02
CA THR A 90 1.44 -6.29 -12.67
C THR A 90 0.25 -6.21 -11.71
N ALA A 91 0.30 -6.90 -10.58
CA ALA A 91 -0.81 -6.98 -9.63
C ALA A 91 -1.21 -5.63 -9.01
N VAL A 92 -2.52 -5.48 -8.81
CA VAL A 92 -3.12 -4.48 -7.92
C VAL A 92 -3.46 -5.16 -6.60
N PHE A 93 -2.86 -4.66 -5.51
CA PHE A 93 -3.09 -5.11 -4.15
C PHE A 93 -4.23 -4.32 -3.50
N TYR A 94 -4.98 -4.95 -2.60
CA TYR A 94 -6.07 -4.33 -1.85
C TYR A 94 -6.00 -4.76 -0.39
N GLU A 95 -5.74 -3.81 0.49
CA GLU A 95 -5.63 -3.97 1.94
C GLU A 95 -7.03 -4.00 2.56
N ALA A 96 -7.47 -5.19 3.00
CA ALA A 96 -8.79 -5.43 3.56
C ALA A 96 -8.68 -5.74 5.06
N LEU A 97 -8.94 -4.74 5.91
CA LEU A 97 -8.93 -4.93 7.37
C LEU A 97 -10.14 -5.76 7.81
N LEU A 98 -9.90 -7.04 8.11
CA LEU A 98 -10.92 -8.07 8.30
C LEU A 98 -12.04 -7.63 9.25
N ARG A 99 -11.66 -7.16 10.46
CA ARG A 99 -12.55 -6.70 11.54
C ARG A 99 -13.56 -5.62 11.15
N SER A 100 -13.30 -4.92 10.03
CA SER A 100 -14.05 -3.77 9.55
C SER A 100 -14.56 -3.94 8.11
N PHE A 101 -14.30 -5.08 7.45
CA PHE A 101 -14.64 -5.24 6.04
C PHE A 101 -16.07 -5.74 5.83
N ALA A 102 -16.47 -6.88 6.42
CA ALA A 102 -17.85 -7.36 6.42
C ALA A 102 -18.05 -8.38 7.55
N ASP A 103 -19.16 -8.27 8.27
CA ASP A 103 -19.63 -9.21 9.31
C ASP A 103 -20.71 -10.11 8.68
N SER A 104 -20.56 -11.43 8.82
CA SER A 104 -21.44 -12.44 8.24
C SER A 104 -22.41 -13.11 9.20
N ASP A 105 -22.20 -13.02 10.52
CA ASP A 105 -23.02 -13.71 11.53
C ASP A 105 -23.84 -12.77 12.44
N GLY A 106 -23.52 -11.47 12.42
CA GLY A 106 -24.24 -10.39 13.09
C GLY A 106 -23.78 -10.13 14.53
N ASP A 107 -22.55 -10.49 14.90
CA ASP A 107 -22.00 -10.21 16.24
C ASP A 107 -21.42 -8.78 16.40
N GLY A 108 -21.14 -8.08 15.29
CA GLY A 108 -20.60 -6.72 15.27
C GLY A 108 -19.09 -6.60 14.94
N ILE A 109 -18.42 -7.69 14.56
CA ILE A 109 -17.04 -7.68 14.03
C ILE A 109 -16.97 -8.36 12.65
N GLY A 110 -16.11 -7.84 11.77
CA GLY A 110 -15.93 -8.41 10.43
C GLY A 110 -15.06 -9.66 10.43
N ASP A 111 -15.39 -10.64 9.60
CA ASP A 111 -14.89 -12.01 9.69
C ASP A 111 -14.49 -12.63 8.31
N LEU A 112 -13.88 -13.82 8.33
CA LEU A 112 -13.39 -14.50 7.12
C LEU A 112 -14.50 -14.88 6.12
N ARG A 113 -15.68 -15.29 6.58
CA ARG A 113 -16.87 -15.56 5.75
C ARG A 113 -17.47 -14.26 5.20
N GLY A 114 -17.41 -13.19 5.99
CA GLY A 114 -17.69 -11.83 5.54
C GLY A 114 -16.82 -11.43 4.34
N LEU A 115 -15.50 -11.57 4.45
CA LEU A 115 -14.57 -11.31 3.34
C LEU A 115 -14.83 -12.21 2.13
N ILE A 116 -15.07 -13.52 2.32
CA ILE A 116 -15.47 -14.45 1.24
C ILE A 116 -16.69 -13.93 0.48
N SER A 117 -17.72 -13.44 1.19
CA SER A 117 -18.97 -12.95 0.58
C SER A 117 -18.78 -11.73 -0.34
N ARG A 118 -17.63 -11.04 -0.24
CA ARG A 118 -17.31 -9.81 -0.99
C ARG A 118 -16.21 -10.01 -2.04
N LEU A 119 -15.68 -11.23 -2.24
CA LEU A 119 -14.67 -11.51 -3.27
C LEU A 119 -15.14 -11.19 -4.70
N ASP A 120 -16.44 -11.36 -4.99
CA ASP A 120 -17.02 -10.99 -6.30
C ASP A 120 -16.93 -9.46 -6.57
N TYR A 121 -17.02 -8.64 -5.52
CA TYR A 121 -16.85 -7.19 -5.61
C TYR A 121 -15.39 -6.81 -5.89
N LEU A 122 -14.43 -7.47 -5.24
CA LEU A 122 -13.00 -7.22 -5.44
C LEU A 122 -12.54 -7.67 -6.84
N ALA A 123 -13.00 -8.84 -7.30
CA ALA A 123 -12.79 -9.35 -8.64
C ALA A 123 -13.41 -8.41 -9.70
N TRP A 124 -14.62 -7.89 -9.43
CA TRP A 124 -15.24 -6.86 -10.26
C TRP A 124 -14.37 -5.60 -10.31
N LEU A 125 -14.00 -5.02 -9.17
CA LEU A 125 -13.23 -3.77 -9.06
C LEU A 125 -11.94 -3.83 -9.87
N GLY A 126 -11.28 -4.99 -9.88
CA GLY A 126 -10.06 -5.24 -10.64
C GLY A 126 -8.86 -5.54 -9.77
N VAL A 127 -9.06 -5.95 -8.51
CA VAL A 127 -8.01 -6.40 -7.59
C VAL A 127 -7.41 -7.73 -8.06
N ASP A 128 -6.09 -7.88 -7.96
CA ASP A 128 -5.36 -9.13 -8.27
C ASP A 128 -4.85 -9.83 -7.00
N CYS A 129 -4.68 -9.10 -5.89
CA CYS A 129 -4.26 -9.64 -4.60
C CYS A 129 -4.97 -8.93 -3.45
N VAL A 130 -5.50 -9.69 -2.49
CA VAL A 130 -5.95 -9.14 -1.21
C VAL A 130 -4.82 -9.28 -0.20
N TRP A 131 -4.48 -8.16 0.45
CA TRP A 131 -3.60 -8.11 1.60
C TRP A 131 -4.48 -8.04 2.85
N ILE A 132 -4.28 -8.96 3.79
CA ILE A 132 -5.03 -9.07 5.04
C ILE A 132 -4.07 -8.74 6.22
N PRO A 133 -4.32 -7.63 6.95
CA PRO A 133 -3.64 -7.34 8.23
C PRO A 133 -3.88 -8.44 9.29
N PRO A 134 -3.22 -8.40 10.46
CA PRO A 134 -3.23 -9.48 11.44
C PRO A 134 -4.63 -9.97 11.87
N PHE A 135 -4.85 -11.29 11.76
CA PHE A 135 -6.08 -11.99 12.17
C PHE A 135 -5.80 -13.14 13.16
N TYR A 136 -4.62 -13.13 13.76
CA TYR A 136 -4.15 -14.10 14.76
C TYR A 136 -4.78 -13.83 16.14
N PRO A 137 -4.89 -14.83 17.03
CA PRO A 137 -5.18 -14.61 18.44
C PRO A 137 -4.33 -13.48 19.01
N SER A 138 -5.00 -12.47 19.57
CA SER A 138 -4.34 -11.27 20.08
C SER A 138 -5.22 -10.57 21.13
N PRO A 139 -4.65 -9.95 22.17
CA PRO A 139 -5.37 -9.03 23.05
C PRO A 139 -5.96 -7.80 22.33
N ILE A 140 -5.53 -7.48 21.11
CA ILE A 140 -5.90 -6.29 20.32
C ILE A 140 -5.57 -5.00 21.10
N ARG A 141 -4.37 -4.93 21.68
CA ARG A 141 -3.86 -3.68 22.26
C ARG A 141 -3.15 -2.84 21.20
N ASP A 142 -2.60 -3.48 20.16
CA ASP A 142 -2.11 -2.81 18.95
C ASP A 142 -2.84 -3.31 17.70
N GLY A 143 -4.18 -3.25 17.69
CA GLY A 143 -5.00 -3.57 16.51
C GLY A 143 -4.97 -5.02 15.99
N GLY A 144 -4.14 -5.90 16.56
CA GLY A 144 -3.85 -7.25 16.08
C GLY A 144 -2.35 -7.57 15.94
N TYR A 145 -1.48 -6.55 15.95
CA TYR A 145 -0.02 -6.72 15.85
C TYR A 145 0.61 -7.32 17.11
N ASP A 146 -0.02 -7.14 18.28
CA ASP A 146 0.36 -7.87 19.49
C ASP A 146 -0.16 -9.34 19.46
N ILE A 147 0.52 -10.20 18.68
CA ILE A 147 0.15 -11.62 18.46
C ILE A 147 0.42 -12.49 19.70
N SER A 148 -0.56 -13.31 20.11
CA SER A 148 -0.45 -14.28 21.20
C SER A 148 -0.44 -15.76 20.76
N ASP A 149 -0.78 -16.09 19.51
CA ASP A 149 -0.52 -17.39 18.86
C ASP A 149 -0.41 -17.22 17.34
N TYR A 150 0.78 -17.44 16.78
CA TYR A 150 1.01 -17.33 15.33
C TYR A 150 0.31 -18.40 14.47
N THR A 151 -0.12 -19.52 15.04
CA THR A 151 -0.54 -20.72 14.31
C THR A 151 -2.06 -20.97 14.32
N ALA A 152 -2.82 -19.99 14.80
CA ALA A 152 -4.26 -20.03 14.90
C ALA A 152 -4.93 -18.82 14.22
N ILE A 153 -6.24 -18.94 14.00
CA ILE A 153 -7.12 -17.82 13.65
C ILE A 153 -7.73 -17.32 14.96
N ASP A 154 -7.84 -16.00 15.15
CA ASP A 154 -8.58 -15.48 16.30
C ASP A 154 -10.05 -15.94 16.24
N PRO A 155 -10.63 -16.48 17.32
CA PRO A 155 -12.00 -16.96 17.32
C PRO A 155 -13.06 -15.93 16.90
N ARG A 156 -12.76 -14.62 16.97
CA ARG A 156 -13.61 -13.53 16.47
C ARG A 156 -13.69 -13.44 14.95
N TYR A 157 -12.74 -14.02 14.23
CA TYR A 157 -12.66 -13.97 12.77
C TYR A 157 -13.07 -15.27 12.07
N GLY A 158 -13.31 -16.34 12.85
CA GLY A 158 -13.69 -17.66 12.35
C GLY A 158 -12.64 -18.73 12.64
N THR A 159 -12.46 -19.65 11.69
CA THR A 159 -11.61 -20.84 11.85
C THR A 159 -10.59 -21.02 10.73
N MET A 160 -9.62 -21.91 10.95
CA MET A 160 -8.68 -22.35 9.92
C MET A 160 -9.38 -22.99 8.70
N GLU A 161 -10.58 -23.55 8.85
CA GLU A 161 -11.37 -24.05 7.72
C GLU A 161 -11.93 -22.88 6.88
N ASP A 162 -12.38 -21.82 7.53
CA ASP A 162 -12.86 -20.60 6.86
C ASP A 162 -11.71 -19.87 6.14
N PHE A 163 -10.52 -19.83 6.75
CA PHE A 163 -9.34 -19.24 6.11
C PHE A 163 -8.91 -20.03 4.86
N ARG A 164 -8.92 -21.37 4.95
CA ARG A 164 -8.63 -22.23 3.79
C ARG A 164 -9.67 -22.07 2.69
N GLU A 165 -10.95 -21.94 3.03
CA GLU A 165 -12.00 -21.64 2.06
C GLU A 165 -11.82 -20.24 1.43
N LEU A 166 -11.38 -19.23 2.20
CA LEU A 166 -11.06 -17.90 1.68
C LEU A 166 -9.97 -17.95 0.63
N VAL A 167 -8.83 -18.60 0.92
CA VAL A 167 -7.74 -18.79 -0.05
C VAL A 167 -8.25 -19.51 -1.30
N HIS A 168 -9.06 -20.57 -1.13
CA HIS A 168 -9.63 -21.31 -2.26
C HIS A 168 -10.55 -20.47 -3.14
N GLN A 169 -11.49 -19.72 -2.54
CA GLN A 169 -12.47 -18.89 -3.23
C GLN A 169 -11.83 -17.66 -3.89
N ALA A 170 -10.78 -17.09 -3.28
CA ALA A 170 -9.99 -16.02 -3.88
C ALA A 170 -9.25 -16.52 -5.12
N HIS A 171 -8.52 -17.64 -4.99
CA HIS A 171 -7.79 -18.26 -6.09
C HIS A 171 -8.69 -18.59 -7.28
N GLN A 172 -9.89 -19.15 -7.04
CA GLN A 172 -10.89 -19.43 -8.09
C GLN A 172 -11.26 -18.20 -8.94
N ARG A 173 -11.09 -16.98 -8.41
CA ARG A 173 -11.37 -15.69 -9.06
C ARG A 173 -10.12 -15.03 -9.65
N GLY A 174 -8.96 -15.69 -9.57
CA GLY A 174 -7.66 -15.14 -9.94
C GLY A 174 -7.05 -14.19 -8.89
N ILE A 175 -7.67 -14.08 -7.71
CA ILE A 175 -7.21 -13.22 -6.61
C ILE A 175 -6.26 -14.01 -5.72
N ARG A 176 -5.06 -13.46 -5.48
CA ARG A 176 -4.07 -13.99 -4.53
C ARG A 176 -4.28 -13.46 -3.11
N ILE A 177 -3.72 -14.15 -2.12
CA ILE A 177 -3.78 -13.75 -0.71
C ILE A 177 -2.36 -13.49 -0.17
N VAL A 178 -2.15 -12.28 0.35
CA VAL A 178 -1.00 -11.90 1.19
C VAL A 178 -1.49 -11.67 2.61
N ILE A 179 -0.71 -12.08 3.61
CA ILE A 179 -1.00 -11.87 5.02
C ILE A 179 0.16 -11.14 5.71
N ASP A 180 -0.14 -10.49 6.83
CA ASP A 180 0.90 -9.91 7.69
C ASP A 180 1.63 -10.94 8.52
N MET A 181 2.94 -10.77 8.61
CA MET A 181 3.82 -11.57 9.44
C MET A 181 4.62 -10.63 10.35
N VAL A 182 4.19 -10.53 11.60
CA VAL A 182 4.88 -9.75 12.64
C VAL A 182 6.07 -10.55 13.15
N VAL A 183 7.23 -10.30 12.55
CA VAL A 183 8.46 -11.05 12.84
C VAL A 183 9.24 -10.46 14.02
N ASN A 184 9.14 -9.16 14.28
CA ASN A 184 9.97 -8.47 15.26
C ASN A 184 9.65 -8.83 16.72
N HIS A 185 8.36 -8.95 17.05
CA HIS A 185 7.87 -8.99 18.44
C HIS A 185 6.64 -9.89 18.57
N THR A 186 6.29 -10.23 19.81
CA THR A 186 5.02 -10.91 20.14
C THR A 186 4.25 -10.12 21.19
N SER A 187 2.97 -10.41 21.44
CA SER A 187 2.29 -9.93 22.64
C SER A 187 2.97 -10.41 23.93
N ASP A 188 2.92 -9.63 25.00
CA ASP A 188 3.28 -10.10 26.35
C ASP A 188 2.45 -11.33 26.79
N ALA A 189 1.31 -11.57 26.16
CA ALA A 189 0.44 -12.72 26.40
C ALA A 189 0.90 -14.00 25.67
N HIS A 190 1.90 -13.92 24.79
CA HIS A 190 2.38 -15.06 24.01
C HIS A 190 2.99 -16.14 24.93
N PRO A 191 2.71 -17.44 24.72
CA PRO A 191 3.25 -18.52 25.56
C PRO A 191 4.78 -18.53 25.68
N TRP A 192 5.50 -18.10 24.64
CA TRP A 192 6.96 -17.95 24.69
C TRP A 192 7.37 -16.89 25.72
N PHE A 193 6.75 -15.70 25.76
CA PHE A 193 7.10 -14.65 26.72
C PHE A 193 6.76 -15.09 28.15
N GLN A 194 5.58 -15.68 28.34
CA GLN A 194 5.15 -16.22 29.64
C GLN A 194 6.12 -17.28 30.17
N ALA A 195 6.60 -18.18 29.30
CA ALA A 195 7.65 -19.14 29.66
C ALA A 195 9.01 -18.45 29.91
N SER A 196 9.37 -17.46 29.10
CA SER A 196 10.62 -16.70 29.24
C SER A 196 10.70 -15.98 30.59
N ARG A 197 9.64 -15.27 31.02
CA ARG A 197 9.65 -14.55 32.30
C ARG A 197 9.66 -15.46 33.52
N SER A 198 9.08 -16.66 33.43
CA SER A 198 8.89 -17.56 34.58
C SER A 198 9.96 -18.65 34.72
N ASP A 199 10.66 -19.02 33.62
CA ASP A 199 11.76 -19.99 33.62
C ASP A 199 12.95 -19.49 32.78
N PRO A 200 13.82 -18.60 33.32
CA PRO A 200 14.95 -18.01 32.59
C PRO A 200 16.02 -19.03 32.14
N GLU A 201 16.09 -20.19 32.78
CA GLU A 201 17.00 -21.30 32.40
C GLU A 201 16.29 -22.33 31.48
N GLY A 202 15.01 -22.10 31.18
CA GLY A 202 14.18 -22.95 30.32
C GLY A 202 14.43 -22.73 28.83
N PRO A 203 13.82 -23.54 27.95
CA PRO A 203 14.03 -23.47 26.50
C PRO A 203 13.61 -22.14 25.85
N TYR A 204 12.76 -21.36 26.53
CA TYR A 204 12.31 -20.02 26.10
C TYR A 204 12.97 -18.88 26.89
N GLY A 205 13.90 -19.17 27.80
CA GLY A 205 14.53 -18.17 28.67
C GLY A 205 15.24 -17.04 27.91
N ASP A 206 15.77 -17.34 26.72
CA ASP A 206 16.48 -16.43 25.82
C ASP A 206 15.73 -16.20 24.49
N PHE A 207 14.39 -16.31 24.47
CA PHE A 207 13.58 -15.98 23.28
C PHE A 207 13.33 -14.48 23.08
N TYR A 208 13.64 -13.66 24.08
CA TYR A 208 13.42 -12.21 24.11
C TYR A 208 14.68 -11.53 24.64
N VAL A 209 14.83 -10.23 24.35
CA VAL A 209 16.02 -9.47 24.75
C VAL A 209 15.84 -8.99 26.19
N TRP A 210 16.72 -9.45 27.11
CA TRP A 210 16.65 -9.17 28.55
C TRP A 210 17.94 -8.53 29.08
N ALA A 211 17.80 -7.63 30.06
CA ALA A 211 18.91 -6.94 30.73
C ALA A 211 18.66 -6.75 32.24
N ASP A 212 19.73 -6.60 33.03
CA ASP A 212 19.65 -6.35 34.48
C ASP A 212 19.33 -4.87 34.83
N ASP A 213 19.57 -3.97 33.89
CA ASP A 213 19.25 -2.54 33.95
C ASP A 213 18.80 -2.01 32.57
N ASP A 214 18.45 -0.73 32.50
CA ASP A 214 17.92 -0.03 31.32
C ASP A 214 18.98 0.74 30.51
N SER A 215 20.28 0.43 30.69
CA SER A 215 21.40 1.25 30.17
C SER A 215 22.07 0.73 28.87
N GLY A 216 21.32 -0.02 28.05
CA GLY A 216 21.77 -0.53 26.75
C GLY A 216 21.03 0.11 25.57
N TYR A 217 21.68 0.20 24.42
CA TYR A 217 21.11 0.71 23.15
C TYR A 217 20.66 2.19 23.17
N ASP A 218 21.35 3.05 23.95
CA ASP A 218 21.05 4.49 24.14
C ASP A 218 20.81 5.31 22.84
N ASP A 219 21.41 4.92 21.71
CA ASP A 219 21.29 5.60 20.41
C ASP A 219 20.01 5.22 19.62
N ALA A 220 19.25 4.22 20.08
CA ALA A 220 18.01 3.79 19.44
C ALA A 220 16.83 4.72 19.80
N ARG A 221 16.08 5.15 18.78
CA ARG A 221 14.91 6.02 18.97
C ARG A 221 13.71 5.26 19.53
N ILE A 222 12.86 5.96 20.27
CA ILE A 222 11.49 5.53 20.60
C ILE A 222 10.59 5.81 19.39
N ILE A 223 9.76 4.84 18.99
CA ILE A 223 8.84 4.98 17.84
C ILE A 223 7.52 5.61 18.31
N PHE A 224 6.84 5.00 19.29
CA PHE A 224 5.57 5.49 19.84
C PHE A 224 5.77 6.52 20.96
N VAL A 225 6.40 7.65 20.60
CA VAL A 225 6.76 8.77 21.49
C VAL A 225 5.60 9.40 22.26
N ASP A 226 4.35 9.19 21.81
CA ASP A 226 3.15 9.67 22.48
C ASP A 226 2.74 8.80 23.69
N THR A 227 3.30 7.58 23.82
CA THR A 227 2.89 6.58 24.82
C THR A 227 4.05 6.01 25.64
N GLU A 228 5.19 5.68 25.01
CA GLU A 228 6.30 5.01 25.68
C GLU A 228 7.41 6.01 26.10
N GLU A 229 7.89 5.88 27.35
CA GLU A 229 8.97 6.71 27.89
C GLU A 229 10.38 6.12 27.68
N SER A 230 10.46 4.84 27.29
CA SER A 230 11.69 4.06 27.07
C SER A 230 11.40 2.88 26.14
N ASN A 231 12.44 2.32 25.52
CA ASN A 231 12.40 1.02 24.82
C ASN A 231 12.68 -0.17 25.78
N TRP A 232 12.92 0.10 27.07
CA TRP A 232 13.11 -0.90 28.13
C TRP A 232 11.97 -0.83 29.15
N ALA A 233 11.29 -1.96 29.37
CA ALA A 233 10.27 -2.11 30.41
C ALA A 233 10.68 -3.14 31.47
N TYR A 234 10.37 -2.88 32.74
CA TYR A 234 10.74 -3.77 33.86
C TYR A 234 9.71 -4.87 34.10
N ASP A 235 10.15 -6.12 34.03
CA ASP A 235 9.34 -7.29 34.39
C ASP A 235 9.51 -7.65 35.88
N VAL A 236 8.40 -7.60 36.62
CA VAL A 236 8.39 -7.85 38.07
C VAL A 236 8.49 -9.34 38.43
N GLU A 237 8.16 -10.25 37.51
CA GLU A 237 8.24 -11.70 37.76
C GLU A 237 9.67 -12.21 37.50
N ARG A 238 10.27 -11.83 36.37
CA ARG A 238 11.65 -12.16 36.04
C ARG A 238 12.67 -11.33 36.83
N GLY A 239 12.29 -10.11 37.23
CA GLY A 239 13.14 -9.18 37.96
C GLY A 239 14.16 -8.42 37.09
N GLN A 240 13.96 -8.42 35.77
CA GLN A 240 14.84 -7.88 34.73
C GLN A 240 14.07 -6.94 33.79
N PHE A 241 14.77 -6.11 33.03
CA PHE A 241 14.21 -5.32 31.94
C PHE A 241 14.15 -6.14 30.65
N TYR A 242 13.14 -5.92 29.81
CA TYR A 242 13.07 -6.43 28.44
C TYR A 242 12.92 -5.30 27.42
N TRP A 243 13.42 -5.57 26.22
CA TRP A 243 13.35 -4.64 25.09
C TRP A 243 11.99 -4.69 24.39
N HIS A 244 11.55 -3.53 23.93
CA HIS A 244 10.42 -3.36 23.01
C HIS A 244 10.65 -2.13 22.12
N ARG A 245 10.48 -2.26 20.80
CA ARG A 245 10.54 -1.11 19.88
C ARG A 245 9.20 -0.38 19.72
N PHE A 246 8.11 -1.09 20.04
CA PHE A 246 6.74 -0.63 19.99
C PHE A 246 6.21 -0.47 21.43
N PHE A 247 4.94 -0.79 21.70
CA PHE A 247 4.43 -0.73 23.07
C PHE A 247 5.12 -1.74 23.98
N SER A 248 5.19 -1.43 25.28
CA SER A 248 5.72 -2.31 26.32
C SER A 248 5.05 -3.69 26.36
N HIS A 249 3.81 -3.84 25.87
CA HIS A 249 3.16 -5.13 25.72
C HIS A 249 3.50 -5.89 24.41
N GLN A 250 4.47 -5.43 23.65
CA GLN A 250 5.05 -6.05 22.45
C GLN A 250 6.56 -6.32 22.67
N PRO A 251 6.94 -7.23 23.59
CA PRO A 251 8.34 -7.61 23.79
C PRO A 251 8.98 -8.16 22.50
N ASP A 252 10.16 -7.63 22.20
CA ASP A 252 10.95 -7.94 21.00
C ASP A 252 11.65 -9.31 21.10
N LEU A 253 11.63 -10.07 20.01
CA LEU A 253 12.21 -11.40 19.91
C LEU A 253 13.73 -11.35 19.75
N ASN A 254 14.47 -12.18 20.50
CA ASN A 254 15.92 -12.21 20.44
C ASN A 254 16.42 -13.01 19.22
N PHE A 255 16.57 -12.36 18.07
CA PHE A 255 17.09 -12.99 16.86
C PHE A 255 18.57 -13.42 16.92
N ARG A 256 19.32 -13.04 17.97
CA ARG A 256 20.67 -13.58 18.22
C ARG A 256 20.61 -15.05 18.69
N ASN A 257 19.44 -15.52 19.11
CA ASN A 257 19.18 -16.92 19.43
C ASN A 257 18.68 -17.67 18.17
N PRO A 258 19.42 -18.66 17.64
CA PRO A 258 19.00 -19.41 16.45
C PRO A 258 17.64 -20.12 16.60
N ALA A 259 17.22 -20.46 17.83
CA ALA A 259 15.91 -21.08 18.06
C ALA A 259 14.73 -20.13 17.76
N VAL A 260 14.94 -18.82 17.85
CA VAL A 260 13.95 -17.80 17.45
C VAL A 260 13.86 -17.73 15.92
N VAL A 261 15.00 -17.72 15.23
CA VAL A 261 15.06 -17.76 13.75
C VAL A 261 14.34 -19.01 13.21
N ASP A 262 14.64 -20.19 13.78
CA ASP A 262 13.98 -21.44 13.41
C ASP A 262 12.47 -21.40 13.68
N ALA A 263 12.03 -20.87 14.83
CA ALA A 263 10.62 -20.75 15.17
C ALA A 263 9.85 -19.83 14.20
N ILE A 264 10.44 -18.70 13.79
CA ILE A 264 9.85 -17.78 12.80
C ILE A 264 9.79 -18.42 11.41
N HIS A 265 10.84 -19.13 10.98
CA HIS A 265 10.79 -19.92 9.74
C HIS A 265 9.64 -20.93 9.75
N ASP A 266 9.38 -21.57 10.89
CA ASP A 266 8.35 -22.60 11.01
C ASP A 266 6.92 -22.04 11.04
N VAL A 267 6.74 -20.84 11.60
CA VAL A 267 5.50 -20.05 11.47
C VAL A 267 5.25 -19.69 10.00
N ILE A 268 6.26 -19.19 9.27
CA ILE A 268 6.10 -18.83 7.85
C ILE A 268 5.79 -20.07 7.00
N ARG A 269 6.47 -21.21 7.25
CA ARG A 269 6.16 -22.50 6.62
C ARG A 269 4.73 -22.97 6.89
N PHE A 270 4.21 -22.77 8.11
CA PHE A 270 2.84 -23.14 8.46
C PHE A 270 1.83 -22.43 7.57
N TRP A 271 1.96 -21.10 7.43
CA TRP A 271 1.07 -20.31 6.58
C TRP A 271 1.28 -20.56 5.09
N ALA A 272 2.52 -20.74 4.62
CA ALA A 272 2.79 -21.03 3.20
C ALA A 272 2.13 -22.35 2.74
N ARG A 273 2.01 -23.35 3.64
CA ARG A 273 1.28 -24.61 3.39
C ARG A 273 -0.24 -24.44 3.24
N THR A 274 -0.83 -23.36 3.74
CA THR A 274 -2.26 -23.05 3.55
C THR A 274 -2.60 -22.60 2.13
N GLY A 275 -1.58 -22.20 1.34
CA GLY A 275 -1.76 -21.69 -0.02
C GLY A 275 -1.59 -20.18 -0.16
N VAL A 276 -1.28 -19.45 0.92
CA VAL A 276 -0.90 -18.02 0.90
C VAL A 276 0.21 -17.75 -0.14
N ASP A 277 0.05 -16.66 -0.88
CA ASP A 277 0.90 -16.27 -2.00
C ASP A 277 1.96 -15.23 -1.62
N GLY A 278 1.93 -14.70 -0.39
CA GLY A 278 3.02 -13.88 0.13
C GLY A 278 2.82 -13.38 1.55
N PHE A 279 3.87 -12.75 2.07
CA PHE A 279 3.93 -12.21 3.41
C PHE A 279 4.35 -10.74 3.36
N ARG A 280 3.56 -9.82 3.92
CA ARG A 280 4.11 -8.52 4.35
C ARG A 280 4.82 -8.78 5.67
N MET A 281 6.12 -8.56 5.66
CA MET A 281 6.94 -8.70 6.86
C MET A 281 6.94 -7.33 7.54
N ASP A 282 6.32 -7.30 8.71
CA ASP A 282 6.07 -6.11 9.51
C ASP A 282 7.28 -5.80 10.40
N ALA A 283 7.55 -4.50 10.62
CA ALA A 283 8.60 -4.04 11.53
C ALA A 283 10.03 -4.55 11.24
N ILE A 284 10.33 -5.00 10.00
CA ILE A 284 11.60 -5.67 9.70
C ILE A 284 12.88 -4.84 9.90
N PRO A 285 12.91 -3.50 9.94
CA PRO A 285 14.16 -2.81 10.20
C PRO A 285 14.77 -3.05 11.57
N TYR A 286 14.02 -3.63 12.50
CA TYR A 286 14.34 -3.61 13.93
C TYR A 286 14.77 -4.97 14.51
N LEU A 287 14.85 -6.03 13.69
CA LEU A 287 15.05 -7.43 14.16
C LEU A 287 16.33 -7.69 14.96
N THR A 288 17.34 -6.83 14.88
CA THR A 288 18.61 -7.02 15.60
C THR A 288 19.15 -5.71 16.17
N GLU A 289 19.65 -5.79 17.39
CA GLU A 289 20.16 -4.67 18.18
C GLU A 289 21.68 -4.80 18.43
N SER A 290 22.37 -3.66 18.45
CA SER A 290 23.79 -3.60 18.77
C SER A 290 24.16 -2.28 19.44
N GLU A 291 25.01 -2.36 20.47
CA GLU A 291 25.53 -1.19 21.17
C GLU A 291 26.27 -0.23 20.24
N GLY A 292 26.10 1.08 20.46
CA GLY A 292 26.67 2.14 19.63
C GLY A 292 26.06 2.22 18.23
N THR A 293 24.83 1.75 18.05
CA THR A 293 24.03 1.87 16.82
C THR A 293 22.61 2.30 17.15
N ASN A 294 21.89 2.85 16.18
CA ASN A 294 20.46 3.15 16.29
C ASN A 294 19.55 1.90 16.33
N CYS A 295 20.11 0.70 16.20
CA CYS A 295 19.38 -0.57 16.12
C CYS A 295 18.33 -0.60 14.98
N GLU A 296 18.68 -0.04 13.82
CA GLU A 296 17.86 -0.12 12.60
C GLU A 296 18.74 -0.51 11.42
N ASN A 297 18.22 -1.31 10.47
CA ASN A 297 18.93 -1.72 9.24
C ASN A 297 20.29 -2.42 9.50
N LEU A 298 20.44 -3.12 10.63
CA LEU A 298 21.71 -3.77 10.96
C LEU A 298 21.96 -5.01 10.06
N PRO A 299 23.21 -5.36 9.73
CA PRO A 299 23.51 -6.50 8.84
C PRO A 299 22.90 -7.84 9.28
N GLY A 300 22.76 -8.08 10.59
CA GLY A 300 22.10 -9.28 11.12
C GLY A 300 20.63 -9.38 10.74
N THR A 301 19.92 -8.25 10.68
CA THR A 301 18.54 -8.15 10.17
C THR A 301 18.45 -8.63 8.73
N HIS A 302 19.35 -8.14 7.86
CA HIS A 302 19.42 -8.54 6.45
C HIS A 302 19.76 -10.04 6.27
N GLU A 303 20.69 -10.58 7.07
CA GLU A 303 21.01 -12.01 7.08
C GLU A 303 19.79 -12.90 7.40
N ILE A 304 18.94 -12.47 8.35
CA ILE A 304 17.70 -13.18 8.71
C ILE A 304 16.68 -13.13 7.58
N ILE A 305 16.50 -11.97 6.95
CA ILE A 305 15.54 -11.77 5.86
C ILE A 305 15.96 -12.58 4.62
N ALA A 306 17.25 -12.60 4.29
CA ALA A 306 17.79 -13.45 3.22
C ALA A 306 17.56 -14.94 3.52
N GLY A 307 17.70 -15.37 4.79
CA GLY A 307 17.36 -16.73 5.24
C GLY A 307 15.89 -17.10 5.05
N ILE A 308 14.98 -16.18 5.40
CA ILE A 308 13.53 -16.34 5.13
C ILE A 308 13.28 -16.46 3.63
N ARG A 309 13.96 -15.65 2.81
CA ARG A 309 13.79 -15.68 1.35
C ARG A 309 14.29 -16.97 0.72
N GLU A 310 15.50 -17.42 1.08
CA GLU A 310 16.07 -18.68 0.59
C GLU A 310 15.16 -19.87 0.95
N MET A 311 14.58 -19.87 2.14
CA MET A 311 13.60 -20.86 2.58
C MET A 311 12.34 -20.85 1.70
N LEU A 312 11.77 -19.68 1.43
CA LEU A 312 10.58 -19.54 0.58
C LEU A 312 10.83 -19.94 -0.87
N ASP A 313 11.94 -19.54 -1.50
CA ASP A 313 12.24 -19.93 -2.88
C ASP A 313 12.45 -21.44 -3.04
N ARG A 314 13.09 -22.07 -2.05
CA ARG A 314 13.38 -23.51 -2.04
C ARG A 314 12.14 -24.36 -1.76
N GLU A 315 11.24 -23.90 -0.89
CA GLU A 315 10.13 -24.71 -0.37
C GLU A 315 8.75 -24.31 -0.93
N PHE A 316 8.57 -23.05 -1.38
CA PHE A 316 7.32 -22.45 -1.83
C PHE A 316 7.51 -21.45 -3.00
N PRO A 317 8.07 -21.88 -4.15
CA PRO A 317 8.41 -20.99 -5.26
C PRO A 317 7.22 -20.17 -5.77
N GLY A 318 7.44 -18.86 -5.96
CA GLY A 318 6.42 -17.90 -6.39
C GLY A 318 5.61 -17.24 -5.25
N THR A 319 5.83 -17.66 -4.00
CA THR A 319 5.38 -16.92 -2.81
C THR A 319 6.30 -15.71 -2.58
N ILE A 320 5.72 -14.52 -2.42
CA ILE A 320 6.47 -13.25 -2.33
C ILE A 320 6.68 -12.77 -0.89
N THR A 321 7.67 -11.91 -0.69
CA THR A 321 7.87 -11.14 0.55
C THR A 321 7.76 -9.64 0.27
N ILE A 322 7.07 -8.90 1.14
CA ILE A 322 6.89 -7.44 1.07
C ILE A 322 7.48 -6.81 2.33
N ALA A 323 8.52 -6.00 2.21
CA ALA A 323 9.10 -5.24 3.31
C ALA A 323 8.22 -4.06 3.70
N GLU A 324 7.82 -4.01 4.98
CA GLU A 324 7.61 -2.73 5.64
C GLU A 324 8.93 -2.19 6.19
N ALA A 325 9.61 -1.36 5.38
CA ALA A 325 10.75 -0.57 5.81
C ALA A 325 10.43 0.92 5.60
N ASN A 326 9.97 1.61 6.64
CA ASN A 326 9.75 3.06 6.61
C ASN A 326 11.08 3.81 6.84
N GLN A 327 11.97 3.76 5.85
CA GLN A 327 13.32 4.35 5.91
C GLN A 327 13.58 5.32 4.73
N TRP A 328 14.77 5.91 4.63
CA TRP A 328 15.14 6.74 3.47
C TRP A 328 15.38 5.89 2.21
N PRO A 329 15.30 6.45 0.98
CA PRO A 329 15.36 5.66 -0.24
C PRO A 329 16.58 4.75 -0.36
N ASP A 330 17.76 5.22 0.07
CA ASP A 330 19.00 4.45 0.03
C ASP A 330 18.90 3.21 0.95
N ASP A 331 18.42 3.37 2.19
CA ASP A 331 18.26 2.28 3.16
C ASP A 331 17.15 1.28 2.76
N VAL A 332 16.03 1.75 2.20
CA VAL A 332 14.91 0.87 1.80
C VAL A 332 15.31 -0.06 0.65
N VAL A 333 16.25 0.35 -0.21
CA VAL A 333 16.74 -0.50 -1.30
C VAL A 333 17.56 -1.69 -0.79
N GLU A 334 18.23 -1.57 0.36
CA GLU A 334 18.99 -2.69 0.93
C GLU A 334 18.11 -3.90 1.24
N TYR A 335 16.82 -3.70 1.57
CA TYR A 335 15.84 -4.76 1.82
C TYR A 335 15.43 -5.59 0.59
N PHE A 336 15.86 -5.21 -0.63
CA PHE A 336 15.76 -6.13 -1.78
C PHE A 336 16.90 -7.16 -1.79
N GLY A 337 17.99 -6.94 -1.05
CA GLY A 337 19.20 -7.74 -1.08
C GLY A 337 19.99 -7.55 -2.38
N THR A 338 20.78 -8.55 -2.77
CA THR A 338 21.48 -8.58 -4.08
C THR A 338 20.97 -9.72 -4.96
N GLU A 339 21.45 -9.81 -6.20
CA GLU A 339 21.16 -10.95 -7.09
C GLU A 339 21.72 -12.28 -6.51
N GLU A 340 22.82 -12.23 -5.76
CA GLU A 340 23.46 -13.38 -5.11
C GLU A 340 22.82 -13.74 -3.76
N ALA A 341 22.26 -12.76 -3.06
CA ALA A 341 21.61 -12.89 -1.76
C ALA A 341 20.30 -12.08 -1.76
N PRO A 342 19.24 -12.56 -2.42
CA PRO A 342 17.97 -11.85 -2.50
C PRO A 342 17.25 -11.85 -1.16
N GLU A 343 16.63 -10.72 -0.82
CA GLU A 343 15.83 -10.53 0.39
C GLU A 343 14.34 -10.39 0.02
N CYS A 344 13.77 -9.19 0.14
CA CYS A 344 12.36 -8.98 -0.15
C CYS A 344 12.08 -8.97 -1.65
N THR A 345 10.97 -9.58 -2.06
CA THR A 345 10.47 -9.46 -3.44
C THR A 345 9.96 -8.04 -3.72
N MET A 346 9.36 -7.41 -2.71
CA MET A 346 8.84 -6.06 -2.77
C MET A 346 9.23 -5.25 -1.55
N CYS A 347 9.37 -3.94 -1.69
CA CYS A 347 9.50 -3.00 -0.57
C CYS A 347 8.46 -1.90 -0.73
N PHE A 348 7.81 -1.46 0.36
CA PHE A 348 6.91 -0.31 0.30
C PHE A 348 7.68 0.98 0.02
N HIS A 349 7.21 1.76 -0.95
CA HIS A 349 7.87 3.00 -1.38
C HIS A 349 7.51 4.19 -0.47
N PHE A 350 7.72 4.03 0.84
CA PHE A 350 7.46 5.03 1.87
C PHE A 350 7.98 6.43 1.53
N PRO A 351 9.20 6.63 0.97
CA PRO A 351 9.69 7.96 0.64
C PRO A 351 8.82 8.76 -0.35
N VAL A 352 8.19 8.10 -1.35
CA VAL A 352 7.39 8.75 -2.39
C VAL A 352 6.03 9.19 -1.87
N MET A 353 5.39 8.36 -1.04
CA MET A 353 4.02 8.57 -0.54
C MET A 353 3.78 9.99 0.01
N PRO A 354 4.55 10.53 0.99
CA PRO A 354 4.30 11.86 1.53
C PRO A 354 4.63 12.98 0.53
N ARG A 355 5.54 12.75 -0.43
CA ARG A 355 5.87 13.73 -1.47
C ARG A 355 4.74 13.89 -2.50
N ILE A 356 3.90 12.87 -2.72
CA ILE A 356 2.68 13.02 -3.53
C ILE A 356 1.74 14.05 -2.89
N PHE A 357 1.47 13.92 -1.59
CA PHE A 357 0.63 14.87 -0.85
C PHE A 357 1.26 16.27 -0.77
N TYR A 358 2.56 16.35 -0.49
CA TYR A 358 3.28 17.63 -0.47
C TYR A 358 3.18 18.37 -1.82
N ALA A 359 3.44 17.66 -2.92
CA ALA A 359 3.35 18.17 -4.28
C ALA A 359 1.94 18.65 -4.66
N LEU A 360 0.88 17.93 -4.22
CA LEU A 360 -0.51 18.33 -4.43
C LEU A 360 -0.87 19.64 -3.72
N ARG A 361 -0.39 19.89 -2.49
CA ARG A 361 -0.64 21.19 -1.80
C ARG A 361 0.26 22.31 -2.29
N GLN A 362 1.54 22.02 -2.57
CA GLN A 362 2.49 23.00 -3.11
C GLN A 362 2.11 23.44 -4.54
N GLY A 363 1.53 22.54 -5.33
CA GLY A 363 1.23 22.76 -6.75
C GLY A 363 2.45 22.63 -7.66
N SER A 364 3.45 21.84 -7.25
CA SER A 364 4.75 21.62 -7.91
C SER A 364 5.13 20.14 -7.91
N ALA A 365 5.73 19.66 -8.99
CA ALA A 365 6.26 18.31 -9.15
C ALA A 365 7.63 18.11 -8.49
N GLU A 366 8.31 19.18 -8.08
CA GLU A 366 9.70 19.16 -7.59
C GLU A 366 9.93 18.10 -6.50
N ALA A 367 9.03 18.00 -5.51
CA ALA A 367 9.15 17.03 -4.42
C ALA A 367 9.09 15.57 -4.92
N ILE A 368 8.19 15.26 -5.85
CA ILE A 368 8.07 13.92 -6.45
C ILE A 368 9.29 13.62 -7.33
N ARG A 369 9.71 14.58 -8.16
CA ARG A 369 10.89 14.44 -9.01
C ARG A 369 12.14 14.19 -8.19
N TRP A 370 12.37 15.00 -7.15
CA TRP A 370 13.53 14.90 -6.28
C TRP A 370 13.64 13.52 -5.61
N VAL A 371 12.54 13.00 -5.05
CA VAL A 371 12.60 11.70 -4.35
C VAL A 371 12.77 10.53 -5.33
N LEU A 372 12.18 10.60 -6.52
CA LEU A 372 12.37 9.58 -7.57
C LEU A 372 13.78 9.63 -8.18
N GLU A 373 14.34 10.82 -8.42
CA GLU A 373 15.75 11.02 -8.83
C GLU A 373 16.75 10.63 -7.72
N LYS A 374 16.26 10.45 -6.48
CA LYS A 374 17.02 10.01 -5.30
C LYS A 374 16.81 8.54 -4.92
N THR A 375 15.89 7.84 -5.58
CA THR A 375 15.65 6.42 -5.29
C THR A 375 16.64 5.60 -6.14
N PRO A 376 17.50 4.77 -5.53
CA PRO A 376 18.43 3.93 -6.29
C PRO A 376 17.72 2.92 -7.20
N ASP A 377 18.47 2.43 -8.20
CA ASP A 377 18.05 1.25 -8.97
C ASP A 377 17.94 0.03 -8.04
N ILE A 378 16.96 -0.84 -8.30
CA ILE A 378 16.69 -2.05 -7.52
C ILE A 378 17.16 -3.31 -8.27
N PRO A 379 17.46 -4.42 -7.57
CA PRO A 379 17.74 -5.71 -8.20
C PRO A 379 16.65 -6.16 -9.16
N ALA A 380 17.01 -6.98 -10.14
CA ALA A 380 16.11 -7.43 -11.20
C ALA A 380 14.91 -8.22 -10.64
N HIS A 381 15.03 -8.92 -9.52
CA HIS A 381 13.90 -9.62 -8.86
C HIS A 381 12.95 -8.69 -8.07
N GLY A 382 13.37 -7.47 -7.77
CA GLY A 382 12.64 -6.53 -6.91
C GLY A 382 11.51 -5.78 -7.61
N GLN A 383 10.54 -5.28 -6.84
CA GLN A 383 9.50 -4.36 -7.30
C GLN A 383 9.02 -3.45 -6.16
N TRP A 384 8.88 -2.14 -6.41
CA TRP A 384 8.29 -1.22 -5.44
C TRP A 384 6.80 -1.52 -5.19
N GLY A 385 6.37 -1.53 -3.94
CA GLY A 385 4.97 -1.45 -3.53
C GLY A 385 4.56 0.01 -3.34
N THR A 386 3.72 0.56 -4.23
CA THR A 386 3.29 1.96 -4.14
C THR A 386 1.92 2.06 -3.45
N PHE A 387 1.70 3.10 -2.64
CA PHE A 387 0.43 3.30 -1.93
C PHE A 387 0.18 4.79 -1.68
N LEU A 388 -1.08 5.15 -1.41
CA LEU A 388 -1.46 6.50 -0.98
C LEU A 388 -1.71 6.54 0.53
N ARG A 389 -2.48 5.58 1.05
CA ARG A 389 -2.82 5.40 2.46
C ARG A 389 -2.91 3.91 2.78
N ASN A 390 -2.96 3.59 4.07
CA ASN A 390 -3.02 2.26 4.67
C ASN A 390 -3.83 2.34 5.98
N HIS A 391 -3.87 1.24 6.75
CA HIS A 391 -4.51 1.19 8.07
C HIS A 391 -3.85 2.06 9.17
N ASP A 392 -2.68 2.63 8.95
CA ASP A 392 -1.97 3.50 9.90
C ASP A 392 -2.11 4.99 9.58
N GLU A 393 -1.39 5.85 10.29
CA GLU A 393 -1.21 7.25 9.94
C GLU A 393 -0.40 7.44 8.65
N LEU A 394 -0.54 8.61 8.04
CA LEU A 394 0.40 9.08 7.04
C LEU A 394 1.69 9.45 7.80
N THR A 395 2.62 8.50 7.90
CA THR A 395 3.93 8.70 8.56
C THR A 395 4.71 9.84 7.89
N LEU A 396 5.33 10.67 8.74
CA LEU A 396 6.20 11.77 8.42
C LEU A 396 7.55 11.63 9.16
N GLU A 397 7.96 10.39 9.47
CA GLU A 397 9.28 10.10 10.01
C GLU A 397 10.35 10.46 8.98
N MET A 398 10.25 9.89 7.77
CA MET A 398 11.24 10.01 6.69
C MET A 398 11.00 11.23 5.77
N VAL A 399 10.71 12.36 6.40
CA VAL A 399 10.71 13.70 5.81
C VAL A 399 11.52 14.68 6.66
N THR A 400 11.95 15.80 6.07
CA THR A 400 12.64 16.85 6.83
C THR A 400 11.68 17.54 7.81
N ASP A 401 12.20 18.12 8.90
CA ASP A 401 11.38 18.84 9.88
C ASP A 401 10.52 19.95 9.25
N ALA A 402 11.06 20.65 8.26
CA ALA A 402 10.34 21.70 7.53
C ALA A 402 9.21 21.15 6.64
N GLU A 403 9.42 20.00 5.96
CA GLU A 403 8.35 19.29 5.25
C GLU A 403 7.28 18.82 6.24
N ARG A 404 7.67 18.27 7.40
CA ARG A 404 6.77 17.75 8.45
C ARG A 404 5.86 18.84 9.01
N ASP A 405 6.44 19.96 9.44
CA ASP A 405 5.68 21.11 9.96
C ASP A 405 4.70 21.65 8.90
N GLN A 406 5.13 21.71 7.64
CA GLN A 406 4.30 22.20 6.54
C GLN A 406 3.17 21.23 6.19
N MET A 407 3.43 19.92 6.22
CA MET A 407 2.42 18.86 6.07
C MET A 407 1.39 18.90 7.19
N TYR A 408 1.82 19.06 8.45
CA TYR A 408 0.91 19.26 9.57
C TYR A 408 0.04 20.51 9.39
N ALA A 409 0.60 21.62 8.95
CA ALA A 409 -0.16 22.85 8.73
C ALA A 409 -1.23 22.74 7.61
N TRP A 410 -0.97 21.92 6.58
CA TRP A 410 -1.93 21.71 5.48
C TRP A 410 -2.96 20.60 5.75
N TYR A 411 -2.54 19.50 6.36
CA TYR A 411 -3.32 18.26 6.42
C TYR A 411 -3.80 17.88 7.83
N ALA A 412 -3.16 18.40 8.88
CA ALA A 412 -3.51 18.18 10.29
C ALA A 412 -3.61 19.50 11.10
N PRO A 413 -4.51 20.43 10.70
CA PRO A 413 -4.71 21.71 11.39
C PRO A 413 -5.25 21.55 12.82
N GLU A 414 -5.95 20.44 13.11
CA GLU A 414 -6.28 20.06 14.49
C GLU A 414 -5.24 19.07 15.01
N GLU A 415 -4.75 19.29 16.23
CA GLU A 415 -3.77 18.40 16.90
C GLU A 415 -4.22 16.94 16.92
N ARG A 416 -5.52 16.68 17.15
CA ARG A 416 -6.09 15.32 17.14
C ARG A 416 -6.02 14.59 15.80
N MET A 417 -5.73 15.27 14.69
CA MET A 417 -5.53 14.64 13.38
C MET A 417 -4.16 13.97 13.27
N ARG A 418 -3.29 14.18 14.25
CA ARG A 418 -1.95 13.58 14.36
C ARG A 418 -2.00 12.35 15.27
N ALA A 419 -1.02 11.49 15.09
CA ALA A 419 -0.62 10.41 15.99
C ALA A 419 0.85 10.13 15.71
N ASN A 420 1.65 9.89 16.76
CA ASN A 420 3.09 9.72 16.68
C ASN A 420 3.73 10.84 15.81
N ILE A 421 4.56 10.45 14.83
CA ILE A 421 5.15 11.34 13.84
C ILE A 421 4.38 11.22 12.50
N GLY A 422 3.05 11.41 12.51
CA GLY A 422 2.25 11.37 11.29
C GLY A 422 0.81 11.88 11.41
N ILE A 423 0.01 11.64 10.36
CA ILE A 423 -1.36 12.18 10.20
C ILE A 423 -2.38 11.04 10.03
N ARG A 424 -3.16 10.75 11.08
CA ARG A 424 -4.16 9.65 11.14
C ARG A 424 -5.47 9.99 10.42
N ARG A 425 -5.37 10.21 9.11
CA ARG A 425 -6.48 10.64 8.24
C ARG A 425 -6.60 9.78 6.98
N ARG A 426 -7.82 9.67 6.43
CA ARG A 426 -8.13 8.94 5.19
C ARG A 426 -7.86 9.79 3.93
N LEU A 427 -7.76 9.13 2.77
CA LEU A 427 -7.43 9.78 1.50
C LEU A 427 -8.40 10.91 1.11
N ALA A 428 -9.71 10.63 1.12
CA ALA A 428 -10.71 11.63 0.72
C ALA A 428 -10.74 12.84 1.68
N PRO A 429 -10.76 12.66 3.03
CA PRO A 429 -10.64 13.79 3.96
C PRO A 429 -9.32 14.57 3.90
N LEU A 430 -8.18 13.93 3.60
CA LEU A 430 -6.89 14.62 3.40
C LEU A 430 -6.96 15.60 2.22
N LEU A 431 -7.61 15.18 1.13
CA LEU A 431 -7.77 15.94 -0.10
C LEU A 431 -9.05 16.78 -0.13
N ASP A 432 -9.58 17.19 1.04
CA ASP A 432 -10.78 18.03 1.22
C ASP A 432 -12.05 17.52 0.48
N ALA A 433 -12.17 16.20 0.32
CA ALA A 433 -13.16 15.52 -0.53
C ALA A 433 -13.16 15.98 -2.01
N SER A 434 -12.06 16.57 -2.47
CA SER A 434 -11.86 17.02 -3.86
C SER A 434 -11.69 15.82 -4.79
N ARG A 435 -12.77 15.49 -5.51
CA ARG A 435 -12.77 14.40 -6.50
C ARG A 435 -11.61 14.51 -7.50
N ALA A 436 -11.30 15.71 -7.98
CA ALA A 436 -10.23 15.92 -8.95
C ALA A 436 -8.83 15.61 -8.37
N GLU A 437 -8.62 15.87 -7.08
CA GLU A 437 -7.34 15.54 -6.41
C GLU A 437 -7.24 14.05 -6.09
N VAL A 438 -8.34 13.41 -5.72
CA VAL A 438 -8.39 11.94 -5.53
C VAL A 438 -8.11 11.22 -6.86
N GLU A 439 -8.74 11.62 -7.96
CA GLU A 439 -8.47 11.02 -9.29
C GLU A 439 -7.02 11.25 -9.73
N LEU A 440 -6.46 12.45 -9.51
CA LEU A 440 -5.06 12.75 -9.80
C LEU A 440 -4.10 11.91 -8.96
N ALA A 441 -4.39 11.72 -7.67
CA ALA A 441 -3.60 10.86 -6.79
C ALA A 441 -3.62 9.40 -7.26
N TYR A 442 -4.77 8.86 -7.68
CA TYR A 442 -4.86 7.54 -8.31
C TYR A 442 -4.09 7.48 -9.64
N ALA A 443 -4.19 8.50 -10.51
CA ALA A 443 -3.46 8.55 -11.77
C ALA A 443 -1.94 8.58 -11.59
N LEU A 444 -1.44 9.20 -10.51
CA LEU A 444 -0.03 9.13 -10.10
C LEU A 444 0.32 7.74 -9.57
N LEU A 445 -0.40 7.25 -8.54
CA LEU A 445 -0.19 5.95 -7.90
C LEU A 445 -0.06 4.80 -8.93
N LEU A 446 -0.98 4.78 -9.91
CA LEU A 446 -1.13 3.69 -10.86
C LEU A 446 -0.17 3.77 -12.07
N SER A 447 0.56 4.90 -12.25
CA SER A 447 1.50 5.09 -13.38
C SER A 447 2.97 5.19 -12.98
N LEU A 448 3.26 5.50 -11.70
CA LEU A 448 4.61 5.44 -11.13
C LEU A 448 5.15 3.98 -11.12
N PRO A 449 6.48 3.79 -11.05
CA PRO A 449 7.07 2.45 -11.08
C PRO A 449 6.70 1.67 -9.82
N GLY A 450 6.22 0.44 -9.99
CA GLY A 450 5.79 -0.44 -8.91
C GLY A 450 4.39 -1.02 -9.08
N SER A 451 3.96 -1.70 -8.03
CA SER A 451 2.67 -2.38 -7.91
C SER A 451 1.82 -1.68 -6.84
N PRO A 452 0.63 -1.19 -7.19
CA PRO A 452 -0.16 -0.34 -6.32
C PRO A 452 -0.95 -1.13 -5.27
N CYS A 453 -0.95 -0.64 -4.04
CA CYS A 453 -1.75 -1.10 -2.92
C CYS A 453 -2.85 -0.07 -2.62
N LEU A 454 -4.10 -0.52 -2.61
CA LEU A 454 -5.28 0.29 -2.28
C LEU A 454 -5.77 -0.02 -0.86
N TYR A 455 -6.16 1.00 -0.10
CA TYR A 455 -6.78 0.82 1.21
C TYR A 455 -8.31 0.74 1.10
N TYR A 456 -8.94 -0.22 1.79
CA TYR A 456 -10.36 -0.50 1.61
C TYR A 456 -11.26 0.72 1.85
N GLY A 457 -12.18 1.00 0.93
CA GLY A 457 -13.14 2.10 1.04
C GLY A 457 -12.65 3.44 0.51
N ASP A 458 -11.35 3.60 0.20
CA ASP A 458 -10.88 4.80 -0.49
C ASP A 458 -11.44 4.88 -1.92
N GLU A 459 -11.80 3.75 -2.54
CA GLU A 459 -12.43 3.69 -3.87
C GLU A 459 -13.87 4.21 -3.92
N ILE A 460 -14.54 4.32 -2.76
CA ILE A 460 -15.84 5.01 -2.60
C ILE A 460 -15.69 6.36 -1.88
N GLY A 461 -14.46 6.74 -1.50
CA GLY A 461 -14.16 8.01 -0.83
C GLY A 461 -14.57 8.03 0.65
N MET A 462 -14.40 6.91 1.37
CA MET A 462 -14.75 6.82 2.78
C MET A 462 -14.13 7.93 3.63
N GLY A 463 -14.91 8.39 4.60
CA GLY A 463 -14.49 9.37 5.61
C GLY A 463 -13.76 8.72 6.79
N GLU A 464 -13.49 9.55 7.78
CA GLU A 464 -12.69 9.22 8.97
C GLU A 464 -13.41 9.63 10.26
N ASN A 465 -12.94 9.12 11.39
CA ASN A 465 -13.43 9.52 12.71
C ASN A 465 -12.26 9.83 13.67
N ILE A 466 -11.70 11.04 13.55
CA ILE A 466 -10.58 11.57 14.36
C ILE A 466 -10.84 11.66 15.88
N TRP A 467 -11.99 11.20 16.36
CA TRP A 467 -12.34 11.09 17.78
C TRP A 467 -12.09 9.69 18.35
N LEU A 468 -11.81 8.71 17.50
CA LEU A 468 -11.36 7.38 17.94
C LEU A 468 -9.92 7.46 18.46
N GLU A 469 -9.56 6.49 19.29
CA GLU A 469 -8.22 6.37 19.87
C GLU A 469 -7.23 5.84 18.81
N ASP A 470 -5.96 6.25 18.92
CA ASP A 470 -4.88 5.86 18.01
C ASP A 470 -5.27 5.90 16.50
N ARG A 471 -4.96 4.87 15.71
CA ARG A 471 -5.17 4.81 14.26
C ARG A 471 -6.57 4.33 13.89
N ASP A 472 -7.43 3.99 14.86
CA ASP A 472 -8.80 3.54 14.59
C ASP A 472 -9.66 4.61 13.88
N ALA A 473 -9.22 5.86 13.90
CA ALA A 473 -9.76 6.95 13.09
C ALA A 473 -9.90 6.65 11.59
N VAL A 474 -9.05 5.76 11.02
CA VAL A 474 -9.13 5.32 9.62
C VAL A 474 -9.62 3.88 9.43
N ARG A 475 -9.84 3.13 10.52
CA ARG A 475 -10.13 1.68 10.53
C ARG A 475 -11.62 1.33 10.70
N THR A 476 -12.52 2.30 10.51
CA THR A 476 -13.99 2.14 10.70
C THR A 476 -14.64 1.20 9.67
N PRO A 477 -15.85 0.66 9.94
CA PRO A 477 -16.47 -0.34 9.07
C PRO A 477 -16.79 0.14 7.65
N MET A 478 -16.65 -0.77 6.68
CA MET A 478 -16.91 -0.54 5.25
C MET A 478 -18.38 -0.22 4.97
N GLN A 479 -18.62 0.74 4.06
CA GLN A 479 -19.97 1.24 3.77
C GLN A 479 -20.56 0.53 2.53
N TRP A 480 -21.28 -0.58 2.71
CA TRP A 480 -21.78 -1.39 1.60
C TRP A 480 -23.07 -0.85 0.96
N ASP A 481 -24.12 -0.61 1.73
CA ASP A 481 -25.45 -0.26 1.22
C ASP A 481 -26.28 0.59 2.21
N ASP A 482 -27.58 0.77 1.96
CA ASP A 482 -28.51 1.58 2.76
C ASP A 482 -29.27 0.77 3.84
N SER A 483 -28.92 -0.50 4.05
CA SER A 483 -29.47 -1.32 5.12
C SER A 483 -28.89 -0.91 6.50
N PRO A 484 -29.43 -1.44 7.62
CA PRO A 484 -28.87 -1.22 8.95
C PRO A 484 -27.36 -1.47 8.99
N ASN A 485 -26.66 -0.65 9.76
CA ASN A 485 -25.19 -0.60 9.81
C ASN A 485 -24.48 -0.49 8.44
N MET A 486 -25.13 0.15 7.45
CA MET A 486 -24.62 0.31 6.09
C MET A 486 -24.29 -1.01 5.38
N GLY A 487 -24.96 -2.11 5.73
CA GLY A 487 -24.70 -3.44 5.16
C GLY A 487 -23.36 -4.06 5.59
N PHE A 488 -22.67 -3.48 6.58
CA PHE A 488 -21.50 -4.10 7.20
C PHE A 488 -21.88 -5.30 8.07
N SER A 489 -22.89 -5.13 8.93
CA SER A 489 -23.32 -6.11 9.95
C SER A 489 -24.84 -6.13 10.09
N THR A 490 -25.41 -7.31 10.34
CA THR A 490 -26.85 -7.47 10.61
C THR A 490 -27.25 -7.20 12.06
N VAL A 491 -26.30 -6.84 12.94
CA VAL A 491 -26.55 -6.62 14.38
C VAL A 491 -27.57 -5.49 14.60
N VAL A 492 -28.55 -5.72 15.49
CA VAL A 492 -29.68 -4.78 15.67
C VAL A 492 -29.30 -3.55 16.51
N ASP A 493 -28.32 -3.67 17.40
CA ASP A 493 -27.81 -2.57 18.21
C ASP A 493 -26.49 -2.05 17.61
N PRO A 494 -26.45 -0.82 17.07
CA PRO A 494 -25.20 -0.23 16.56
C PRO A 494 -24.11 -0.05 17.62
N GLY A 495 -24.48 -0.10 18.92
CA GLY A 495 -23.53 -0.10 20.03
C GLY A 495 -22.79 -1.43 20.24
N ALA A 496 -23.17 -2.50 19.52
CA ALA A 496 -22.45 -3.77 19.49
C ALA A 496 -21.34 -3.82 18.42
N LEU A 497 -21.31 -2.86 17.49
CA LEU A 497 -20.25 -2.76 16.49
C LEU A 497 -18.90 -2.48 17.18
N THR A 498 -17.85 -3.22 16.78
CA THR A 498 -16.48 -3.03 17.32
C THR A 498 -15.95 -1.61 17.10
N LEU A 499 -16.32 -0.99 15.96
CA LEU A 499 -16.08 0.43 15.69
C LEU A 499 -17.34 1.10 15.14
N PRO A 500 -17.56 2.40 15.44
CA PRO A 500 -18.71 3.13 14.92
C PRO A 500 -18.56 3.44 13.43
N LEU A 501 -19.71 3.49 12.75
CA LEU A 501 -19.84 3.92 11.37
C LEU A 501 -19.50 5.40 11.20
N ILE A 502 -19.07 5.81 10.00
CA ILE A 502 -18.84 7.23 9.70
C ILE A 502 -20.16 7.98 9.56
N GLN A 503 -20.52 8.74 10.60
CA GLN A 503 -21.68 9.64 10.60
C GLN A 503 -21.32 11.09 10.22
N ALA A 504 -20.07 11.35 9.83
CA ALA A 504 -19.61 12.68 9.45
C ALA A 504 -20.39 13.21 8.22
N PRO A 505 -20.85 14.48 8.23
CA PRO A 505 -21.54 15.08 7.09
C PRO A 505 -20.69 14.97 5.81
N GLY A 506 -21.33 14.55 4.72
CA GLY A 506 -20.66 14.33 3.43
C GLY A 506 -20.17 12.90 3.18
N TYR A 507 -20.00 12.06 4.21
CA TYR A 507 -19.44 10.71 4.05
C TYR A 507 -20.44 9.57 4.26
N ALA A 508 -21.44 9.76 5.13
CA ALA A 508 -22.42 8.73 5.51
C ALA A 508 -23.36 8.23 4.38
N HIS A 509 -23.25 8.78 3.17
CA HIS A 509 -24.03 8.39 1.99
C HIS A 509 -23.17 7.76 0.87
N LEU A 510 -21.85 7.68 1.07
CA LEU A 510 -20.90 7.13 0.11
C LEU A 510 -20.81 5.62 0.31
N THR A 511 -21.86 4.91 -0.10
CA THR A 511 -21.93 3.43 -0.01
C THR A 511 -21.60 2.77 -1.34
N VAL A 512 -21.07 1.54 -1.31
CA VAL A 512 -20.80 0.76 -2.53
C VAL A 512 -22.05 0.68 -3.43
N ALA A 513 -23.23 0.41 -2.88
CA ALA A 513 -24.47 0.37 -3.64
C ALA A 513 -24.81 1.73 -4.31
N THR A 514 -24.57 2.85 -3.62
CA THR A 514 -24.80 4.20 -4.17
C THR A 514 -23.81 4.51 -5.29
N GLU A 515 -22.53 4.21 -5.10
CA GLU A 515 -21.49 4.47 -6.10
C GLU A 515 -21.58 3.47 -7.28
N MET A 516 -22.01 2.23 -7.08
CA MET A 516 -22.31 1.28 -8.17
C MET A 516 -23.48 1.76 -9.03
N GLY A 517 -24.50 2.38 -8.42
CA GLY A 517 -25.67 2.91 -9.12
C GLY A 517 -25.42 4.17 -9.97
N ARG A 518 -24.25 4.80 -9.83
CA ARG A 518 -23.89 6.08 -10.46
C ARG A 518 -22.72 5.91 -11.45
N PRO A 519 -22.93 5.95 -12.77
CA PRO A 519 -21.85 5.73 -13.75
C PRO A 519 -20.67 6.72 -13.70
N ASP A 520 -20.84 7.86 -13.02
CA ASP A 520 -19.83 8.91 -12.79
C ASP A 520 -19.16 8.84 -11.39
N SER A 521 -19.44 7.78 -10.62
CA SER A 521 -18.94 7.58 -9.25
C SER A 521 -17.42 7.43 -9.16
N LEU A 522 -16.89 7.51 -7.94
CA LEU A 522 -15.47 7.27 -7.72
C LEU A 522 -15.16 5.79 -7.95
N LEU A 523 -16.08 4.91 -7.54
CA LEU A 523 -15.96 3.47 -7.74
C LEU A 523 -15.83 3.08 -9.21
N HIS A 524 -16.67 3.63 -10.10
CA HIS A 524 -16.60 3.37 -11.54
C HIS A 524 -15.36 4.01 -12.19
N PHE A 525 -14.90 5.15 -11.69
CA PHE A 525 -13.60 5.72 -12.09
C PHE A 525 -12.44 4.78 -11.71
N THR A 526 -12.35 4.40 -10.43
CA THR A 526 -11.29 3.54 -9.88
C THR A 526 -11.27 2.21 -10.62
N ARG A 527 -12.43 1.56 -10.81
CA ARG A 527 -12.56 0.38 -11.67
C ARG A 527 -11.99 0.63 -13.08
N ARG A 528 -12.39 1.73 -13.74
CA ARG A 528 -11.94 2.02 -15.11
C ARG A 528 -10.42 2.16 -15.20
N ILE A 529 -9.79 2.91 -14.29
CA ILE A 529 -8.33 3.13 -14.32
C ILE A 529 -7.54 1.88 -13.90
N LEU A 530 -8.09 1.04 -13.02
CA LEU A 530 -7.49 -0.28 -12.69
C LEU A 530 -7.55 -1.25 -13.87
N HIS A 531 -8.71 -1.37 -14.53
CA HIS A 531 -8.84 -2.23 -15.72
C HIS A 531 -8.00 -1.71 -16.90
N LEU A 532 -7.83 -0.39 -17.01
CA LEU A 532 -6.89 0.21 -17.96
C LEU A 532 -5.44 -0.14 -17.60
N ARG A 533 -5.01 0.00 -16.34
CA ARG A 533 -3.66 -0.43 -15.92
C ARG A 533 -3.42 -1.92 -16.22
N ARG A 534 -4.44 -2.77 -16.03
CA ARG A 534 -4.37 -4.21 -16.36
C ARG A 534 -4.21 -4.48 -17.86
N SER A 535 -4.74 -3.65 -18.76
CA SER A 535 -4.52 -3.78 -20.21
C SER A 535 -3.16 -3.26 -20.69
N HIS A 536 -2.41 -2.57 -19.84
CA HIS A 536 -1.10 -1.98 -20.16
C HIS A 536 0.00 -2.44 -19.18
N PRO A 537 0.50 -3.70 -19.32
CA PRO A 537 1.49 -4.28 -18.41
C PRO A 537 2.78 -3.47 -18.25
N VAL A 538 3.10 -2.60 -19.22
CA VAL A 538 4.21 -1.65 -19.17
C VAL A 538 4.14 -0.71 -17.96
N LEU A 539 2.95 -0.43 -17.41
CA LEU A 539 2.77 0.33 -16.16
C LEU A 539 3.21 -0.47 -14.91
N GLY A 540 3.34 -1.79 -15.01
CA GLY A 540 3.93 -2.65 -13.96
C GLY A 540 5.38 -3.02 -14.22
N ARG A 541 5.71 -3.43 -15.46
CA ARG A 541 6.99 -4.05 -15.84
C ARG A 541 7.92 -3.15 -16.66
N GLY A 542 7.37 -2.13 -17.34
CA GLY A 542 8.13 -1.28 -18.24
C GLY A 542 9.04 -0.29 -17.51
N GLY A 543 10.20 -0.02 -18.13
CA GLY A 543 11.20 0.93 -17.64
C GLY A 543 10.61 2.33 -17.47
N PHE A 544 11.10 3.06 -16.46
CA PHE A 544 10.60 4.36 -16.05
C PHE A 544 11.60 5.46 -16.39
N LEU A 545 11.14 6.56 -16.97
CA LEU A 545 11.97 7.74 -17.22
C LEU A 545 11.17 9.03 -17.00
N LEU A 546 11.58 9.82 -16.00
CA LEU A 546 11.11 11.19 -15.79
C LEU A 546 11.46 12.06 -17.00
N ARG A 547 10.51 12.91 -17.41
CA ARG A 547 10.66 13.78 -18.59
C ARG A 547 10.79 15.24 -18.21
N PRO A 548 11.72 15.99 -18.82
CA PRO A 548 11.78 17.45 -18.65
C PRO A 548 10.46 18.10 -19.08
N THR A 549 9.97 19.01 -18.24
CA THR A 549 8.78 19.83 -18.50
C THR A 549 9.15 21.31 -18.45
N SER A 550 8.40 22.14 -19.19
CA SER A 550 8.61 23.60 -19.21
C SER A 550 7.94 24.35 -18.05
N ASP A 551 7.25 23.65 -17.16
CA ASP A 551 6.53 24.19 -16.00
C ASP A 551 6.59 23.14 -14.89
N ASP A 552 7.24 23.48 -13.77
CA ASP A 552 7.43 22.56 -12.64
C ASP A 552 6.11 22.14 -11.99
N ALA A 553 5.00 22.81 -12.27
CA ALA A 553 3.66 22.35 -11.85
C ALA A 553 3.19 21.07 -12.57
N VAL A 554 3.89 20.59 -13.60
CA VAL A 554 3.55 19.37 -14.33
C VAL A 554 4.63 18.32 -14.15
N LEU A 555 4.22 17.15 -13.63
CA LEU A 555 5.02 15.92 -13.70
C LEU A 555 4.74 15.22 -15.04
N ALA A 556 5.80 14.77 -15.70
CA ALA A 556 5.69 13.90 -16.88
C ALA A 556 6.72 12.77 -16.79
N HIS A 557 6.32 11.57 -17.20
CA HIS A 557 7.20 10.40 -17.25
C HIS A 557 6.73 9.42 -18.33
N THR A 558 7.67 8.64 -18.87
CA THR A 558 7.33 7.54 -19.79
C THR A 558 7.46 6.18 -19.11
N ARG A 559 6.63 5.23 -19.55
CA ARG A 559 6.74 3.80 -19.24
C ARG A 559 6.90 3.05 -20.55
N CYS A 560 8.01 2.34 -20.73
CA CYS A 560 8.34 1.68 -22.00
C CYS A 560 8.84 0.25 -21.78
N ASP A 561 8.43 -0.68 -22.64
CA ASP A 561 9.05 -1.99 -22.75
C ASP A 561 10.40 -1.91 -23.48
N ASP A 562 11.15 -3.01 -23.49
CA ASP A 562 12.38 -3.12 -24.28
C ASP A 562 12.09 -2.84 -25.78
N PRO A 563 12.80 -1.91 -26.45
CA PRO A 563 12.57 -1.59 -27.86
C PRO A 563 12.68 -2.78 -28.82
N SER A 564 13.38 -3.85 -28.45
CA SER A 564 13.51 -5.11 -29.20
C SER A 564 12.33 -6.07 -29.04
N ALA A 565 11.42 -5.84 -28.07
CA ALA A 565 10.23 -6.65 -27.88
C ALA A 565 9.31 -6.56 -29.12
N PRO A 566 8.81 -7.68 -29.68
CA PRO A 566 7.93 -7.65 -30.87
C PRO A 566 6.63 -6.88 -30.69
N GLU A 567 6.09 -6.83 -29.46
CA GLU A 567 4.82 -6.19 -29.10
C GLU A 567 4.99 -5.06 -28.07
N GLY A 568 6.23 -4.57 -27.86
CA GLY A 568 6.57 -3.63 -26.79
C GLY A 568 5.82 -2.30 -26.85
N GLU A 569 5.28 -1.86 -25.72
CA GLU A 569 4.49 -0.65 -25.56
C GLU A 569 5.33 0.56 -25.12
N SER A 570 4.87 1.77 -25.44
CA SER A 570 5.41 3.03 -24.92
C SER A 570 4.27 3.96 -24.52
N LEU A 571 4.23 4.36 -23.25
CA LEU A 571 3.25 5.29 -22.70
C LEU A 571 3.92 6.57 -22.19
N LEU A 572 3.26 7.71 -22.37
CA LEU A 572 3.59 8.99 -21.76
C LEU A 572 2.49 9.38 -20.76
N CYS A 573 2.84 9.44 -19.48
CA CYS A 573 1.98 9.87 -18.40
C CYS A 573 2.28 11.33 -18.05
N VAL A 574 1.23 12.15 -17.90
CA VAL A 574 1.34 13.59 -17.64
C VAL A 574 0.33 13.98 -16.57
N ALA A 575 0.76 14.74 -15.56
CA ALA A 575 -0.05 15.11 -14.40
C ALA A 575 0.18 16.59 -14.04
N ASN A 576 -0.86 17.42 -14.17
CA ASN A 576 -0.85 18.80 -13.70
C ASN A 576 -1.17 18.84 -12.21
N LEU A 577 -0.14 19.06 -11.40
CA LEU A 577 -0.24 19.23 -9.96
C LEU A 577 -0.76 20.61 -9.57
N SER A 578 -1.02 21.53 -10.49
CA SER A 578 -1.59 22.85 -10.16
C SER A 578 -3.11 22.84 -10.01
N ALA A 579 -3.61 23.66 -9.08
CA ALA A 579 -5.04 24.00 -8.98
C ALA A 579 -5.52 24.96 -10.10
N THR A 580 -4.66 25.32 -11.05
CA THR A 580 -5.01 26.11 -12.25
C THR A 580 -4.65 25.33 -13.53
N PRO A 581 -5.30 25.62 -14.67
CA PRO A 581 -4.87 25.07 -15.96
C PRO A 581 -3.43 25.46 -16.29
N ARG A 582 -2.69 24.56 -16.96
CA ARG A 582 -1.29 24.74 -17.37
C ARG A 582 -1.10 24.42 -18.84
N SER A 583 -0.20 25.16 -19.48
CA SER A 583 0.32 24.85 -20.81
C SER A 583 1.78 24.45 -20.65
N VAL A 584 2.16 23.28 -21.14
CA VAL A 584 3.46 22.66 -20.88
C VAL A 584 4.04 22.08 -22.16
N THR A 585 5.34 22.25 -22.36
CA THR A 585 6.13 21.48 -23.34
C THR A 585 6.90 20.40 -22.60
N ILE A 586 6.85 19.16 -23.11
CA ILE A 586 7.49 17.96 -22.57
C ILE A 586 8.54 17.48 -23.57
N GLU A 587 9.73 17.10 -23.08
CA GLU A 587 10.83 16.61 -23.94
C GLU A 587 10.96 15.07 -23.92
N VAL A 588 10.82 14.47 -25.10
CA VAL A 588 10.83 13.03 -25.42
C VAL A 588 11.56 12.78 -26.76
N PRO A 589 12.87 13.10 -26.86
CA PRO A 589 13.64 13.11 -28.12
C PRO A 589 13.63 11.78 -28.89
N GLU A 590 13.67 10.66 -28.18
CA GLU A 590 13.64 9.31 -28.79
C GLU A 590 12.27 8.89 -29.35
N LEU A 591 11.24 9.70 -29.11
CA LEU A 591 9.87 9.50 -29.59
C LEU A 591 9.42 10.56 -30.62
N ALA A 592 10.35 11.32 -31.20
CA ALA A 592 10.08 12.34 -32.23
C ALA A 592 9.25 11.80 -33.42
N GLY A 593 8.33 12.64 -33.93
CA GLY A 593 7.46 12.34 -35.06
C GLY A 593 6.33 11.33 -34.80
N ARG A 594 6.25 10.72 -33.60
CA ARG A 594 5.25 9.69 -33.28
C ARG A 594 3.90 10.29 -32.90
N ARG A 595 2.83 9.60 -33.25
CA ARG A 595 1.46 9.95 -32.84
C ARG A 595 1.22 9.58 -31.38
N THR A 596 0.31 10.29 -30.73
CA THR A 596 -0.14 9.99 -29.38
C THR A 596 -1.65 9.76 -29.34
N ILE A 597 -2.12 8.84 -28.51
CA ILE A 597 -3.54 8.50 -28.35
C ILE A 597 -3.87 8.45 -26.86
N ASP A 598 -4.93 9.13 -26.43
CA ASP A 598 -5.42 9.07 -25.05
C ASP A 598 -5.99 7.68 -24.72
N LEU A 599 -5.45 7.06 -23.67
CA LEU A 599 -5.87 5.73 -23.21
C LEU A 599 -7.27 5.71 -22.59
N PHE A 600 -7.79 6.84 -22.10
CA PHE A 600 -9.10 6.88 -21.44
C PHE A 600 -10.27 6.97 -22.44
N GLY A 601 -10.10 7.73 -23.53
CA GLY A 601 -11.12 7.96 -24.56
C GLY A 601 -10.82 7.37 -25.94
N GLY A 602 -9.60 6.90 -26.20
CA GLY A 602 -9.16 6.40 -27.52
C GLY A 602 -8.98 7.51 -28.58
N CYS A 603 -8.94 8.77 -28.16
CA CYS A 603 -8.88 9.92 -29.06
C CYS A 603 -7.42 10.24 -29.45
N PRO A 604 -7.12 10.55 -30.73
CA PRO A 604 -5.82 11.09 -31.11
C PRO A 604 -5.52 12.40 -30.40
N PHE A 605 -4.31 12.52 -29.87
CA PHE A 605 -3.74 13.73 -29.30
C PHE A 605 -2.69 14.31 -30.27
N PRO A 606 -2.13 15.51 -30.02
CA PRO A 606 -1.05 16.05 -30.86
C PRO A 606 0.12 15.06 -30.94
N SER A 607 0.67 14.86 -32.14
CA SER A 607 1.91 14.11 -32.30
C SER A 607 3.08 14.82 -31.60
N ILE A 608 4.09 14.04 -31.22
CA ILE A 608 5.38 14.56 -30.81
C ILE A 608 6.06 15.14 -32.06
N ASP A 609 6.62 16.34 -31.96
CA ASP A 609 7.24 17.01 -33.12
C ASP A 609 8.59 16.39 -33.54
N GLU A 610 9.15 16.85 -34.67
CA GLU A 610 10.45 16.44 -35.23
C GLU A 610 11.65 16.76 -34.32
N HIS A 611 11.44 17.52 -33.23
CA HIS A 611 12.44 17.83 -32.22
C HIS A 611 12.19 17.05 -30.92
N GLY A 612 11.23 16.12 -30.91
CA GLY A 612 10.90 15.32 -29.75
C GLY A 612 10.15 16.09 -28.68
N ARG A 613 9.37 17.11 -29.05
CA ARG A 613 8.62 17.93 -28.10
C ARG A 613 7.13 17.74 -28.28
N LEU A 614 6.43 17.61 -27.15
CA LEU A 614 4.97 17.58 -27.10
C LEU A 614 4.47 18.75 -26.26
N THR A 615 3.63 19.61 -26.84
CA THR A 615 3.00 20.71 -26.12
C THR A 615 1.54 20.40 -25.83
N LEU A 616 1.17 20.37 -24.53
CA LEU A 616 -0.18 20.06 -24.06
C LEU A 616 -0.75 21.22 -23.22
N THR A 617 -2.07 21.31 -23.16
CA THR A 617 -2.78 22.10 -22.16
C THR A 617 -3.59 21.16 -21.28
N LEU A 618 -3.40 21.25 -19.96
CA LEU A 618 -4.12 20.47 -18.96
C LEU A 618 -5.03 21.39 -18.14
N GLY A 619 -6.23 20.90 -17.80
CA GLY A 619 -7.08 21.54 -16.80
C GLY A 619 -6.46 21.53 -15.40
N ALA A 620 -7.03 22.29 -14.47
CA ALA A 620 -6.65 22.20 -13.05
C ALA A 620 -6.76 20.76 -12.54
N ARG A 621 -5.73 20.25 -11.86
CA ARG A 621 -5.60 18.84 -11.43
C ARG A 621 -5.75 17.79 -12.54
N GLY A 622 -5.66 18.18 -13.81
CA GLY A 622 -5.84 17.29 -14.96
C GLY A 622 -4.64 16.37 -15.22
N TYR A 623 -4.90 15.20 -15.78
CA TYR A 623 -3.88 14.21 -16.14
C TYR A 623 -4.22 13.58 -17.50
N TYR A 624 -3.20 13.02 -18.16
CA TYR A 624 -3.33 12.21 -19.38
C TYR A 624 -2.41 11.00 -19.29
N TRP A 625 -2.89 9.84 -19.75
CA TRP A 625 -2.03 8.71 -20.10
C TRP A 625 -2.18 8.51 -21.60
N LEU A 626 -1.08 8.68 -22.34
CA LEU A 626 -1.06 8.61 -23.79
C LEU A 626 -0.25 7.40 -24.24
N SER A 627 -0.80 6.53 -25.08
CA SER A 627 0.06 5.61 -25.85
C SER A 627 0.78 6.37 -26.95
N VAL A 628 1.99 5.92 -27.27
CA VAL A 628 2.85 6.49 -28.31
C VAL A 628 3.15 5.40 -29.34
N ASP A 629 2.80 5.66 -30.60
CA ASP A 629 2.95 4.67 -31.68
C ASP A 629 4.41 4.21 -31.84
N ARG A 630 4.61 2.94 -32.21
CA ARG A 630 5.94 2.42 -32.54
C ARG A 630 6.47 2.96 -33.87
N ASP A 631 5.55 3.09 -34.82
CA ASP A 631 5.81 3.44 -36.21
C ASP A 631 5.65 4.95 -36.45
N THR A 632 6.59 5.54 -37.20
CA THR A 632 6.39 6.89 -37.74
C THR A 632 5.34 6.84 -38.87
N PRO A 633 4.55 7.93 -39.08
CA PRO A 633 3.50 7.95 -40.09
C PRO A 633 3.94 7.52 -41.50
N GLU A 634 5.18 7.82 -41.89
CA GLU A 634 5.77 7.48 -43.19
C GLU A 634 5.90 5.95 -43.45
N SER A 635 5.95 5.11 -42.41
CA SER A 635 6.06 3.65 -42.59
C SER A 635 4.74 3.01 -43.02
N VAL A 636 3.60 3.62 -42.65
CA VAL A 636 2.26 3.09 -42.94
C VAL A 636 1.81 3.48 -44.36
N GLU A 637 2.12 4.68 -44.84
CA GLU A 637 1.81 5.09 -46.22
C GLU A 637 2.56 4.25 -47.28
N ASN A 638 3.74 3.70 -46.93
CA ASN A 638 4.48 2.79 -47.79
C ASN A 638 3.90 1.36 -47.84
N ALA A 639 2.94 1.00 -46.98
CA ALA A 639 2.28 -0.31 -47.01
C ALA A 639 1.06 -0.37 -47.95
N GLU A 640 0.40 0.76 -48.20
CA GLU A 640 -0.75 0.84 -49.14
C GLU A 640 -0.34 1.20 -50.58
N GLY A 641 0.91 1.63 -50.79
CA GLY A 641 1.48 2.08 -52.06
C GLY A 641 1.85 0.98 -53.08
N THR A 642 1.02 -0.04 -53.30
CA THR A 642 1.23 -1.02 -54.39
C THR A 642 0.06 -1.05 -55.39
N GLU A 643 -0.03 0.00 -56.22
CA GLU A 643 -0.95 -0.01 -57.37
C GLU A 643 -0.53 -1.09 -58.39
N HIS A 644 -1.44 -2.02 -58.69
CA HIS A 644 -1.36 -2.81 -59.92
C HIS A 644 -2.41 -2.29 -60.91
N SER A 645 -1.93 -1.56 -61.92
CA SER A 645 -2.73 -1.18 -63.08
C SER A 645 -2.78 -2.33 -64.09
N GLY A 646 -3.95 -2.69 -64.62
CA GLY A 646 -3.99 -3.79 -65.60
C GLY A 646 -5.34 -4.42 -65.94
N ASP A 647 -6.20 -3.64 -66.61
CA ASP A 647 -7.12 -4.15 -67.65
C ASP A 647 -8.37 -4.97 -67.25
N SER A 648 -9.15 -5.31 -68.27
CA SER A 648 -10.61 -5.30 -68.27
C SER A 648 -11.28 -6.66 -68.52
N GLN A 649 -12.58 -6.72 -68.14
CA GLN A 649 -13.69 -7.53 -68.71
C GLN A 649 -14.43 -8.50 -67.75
N SER A 650 -15.73 -8.24 -67.64
CA SER A 650 -16.85 -9.16 -67.89
C SER A 650 -17.00 -10.49 -67.10
N SER A 651 -18.24 -10.66 -66.63
CA SER A 651 -19.00 -11.91 -66.40
C SER A 651 -18.84 -12.65 -65.06
N ALA A 652 -19.97 -13.21 -64.62
CA ALA A 652 -20.21 -13.74 -63.28
C ALA A 652 -19.86 -15.25 -63.17
N PRO A 653 -19.64 -15.78 -61.96
CA PRO A 653 -19.54 -17.21 -61.72
C PRO A 653 -20.94 -17.87 -61.59
N PRO A 654 -21.11 -19.12 -62.08
CA PRO A 654 -22.33 -19.91 -61.91
C PRO A 654 -22.32 -20.71 -60.59
N ALA A 655 -23.41 -21.43 -60.34
CA ALA A 655 -23.64 -22.21 -59.14
C ALA A 655 -23.25 -23.71 -59.23
N ASP A 656 -23.22 -24.32 -58.05
CA ASP A 656 -23.71 -25.67 -57.70
C ASP A 656 -22.85 -26.95 -57.85
N THR A 657 -22.84 -27.71 -56.73
CA THR A 657 -22.71 -29.19 -56.62
C THR A 657 -21.39 -29.89 -57.03
N THR A 658 -20.97 -31.03 -56.46
CA THR A 658 -21.61 -32.03 -55.57
C THR A 658 -20.55 -32.80 -54.74
N SER A 659 -20.88 -33.13 -53.48
CA SER A 659 -20.85 -34.46 -52.79
C SER A 659 -19.61 -35.41 -52.86
N THR A 660 -19.31 -36.35 -51.95
CA THR A 660 -20.14 -37.31 -51.16
C THR A 660 -19.39 -37.99 -49.97
N HIS A 661 -20.13 -38.39 -48.91
CA HIS A 661 -19.95 -39.56 -47.99
C HIS A 661 -18.70 -39.66 -47.07
N THR A 662 -18.67 -40.26 -45.86
CA THR A 662 -19.60 -41.04 -44.95
C THR A 662 -18.92 -41.01 -43.54
N ALA A 663 -19.49 -40.74 -42.35
CA ALA A 663 -20.68 -41.20 -41.60
C ALA A 663 -20.53 -42.51 -40.78
N GLN A 664 -20.51 -42.43 -39.41
CA GLN A 664 -21.13 -43.38 -38.45
C GLN A 664 -21.08 -42.96 -36.95
N ASN A 665 -22.28 -42.84 -36.35
CA ASN A 665 -22.80 -43.17 -34.97
C ASN A 665 -22.05 -42.74 -33.67
N ARG A 666 -22.63 -41.92 -32.74
CA ARG A 666 -23.85 -41.99 -31.86
C ARG A 666 -23.72 -42.89 -30.59
N PRO A 667 -24.40 -42.60 -29.43
CA PRO A 667 -25.69 -41.89 -29.26
C PRO A 667 -25.81 -40.83 -28.11
N THR A 668 -27.03 -40.30 -27.90
CA THR A 668 -27.44 -39.28 -26.89
C THR A 668 -28.86 -39.53 -26.33
N GLU A 669 -29.15 -39.05 -25.12
CA GLU A 669 -30.50 -38.80 -24.53
C GLU A 669 -30.49 -37.37 -23.92
N ARG A 670 -31.35 -36.41 -24.31
CA ARG A 670 -32.76 -36.11 -23.88
C ARG A 670 -32.89 -35.80 -22.37
N MET A 671 -33.57 -34.75 -21.87
CA MET A 671 -34.49 -33.67 -22.35
C MET A 671 -34.64 -32.61 -21.20
N PRO A 672 -35.50 -31.55 -21.22
CA PRO A 672 -35.86 -30.56 -22.26
C PRO A 672 -35.91 -29.06 -21.77
N ASP A 673 -36.13 -28.10 -22.69
CA ASP A 673 -36.48 -26.68 -22.42
C ASP A 673 -37.98 -26.41 -22.24
N ALA A 674 -38.33 -25.34 -21.47
CA ALA A 674 -39.44 -24.37 -21.71
C ALA A 674 -39.36 -23.20 -20.67
N HIS A 675 -39.83 -21.96 -20.82
CA HIS A 675 -40.75 -21.29 -21.77
C HIS A 675 -40.45 -19.77 -21.88
N ARG A 676 -40.97 -19.10 -22.93
CA ARG A 676 -40.89 -17.64 -23.19
C ARG A 676 -42.20 -17.12 -23.79
N PHE A 677 -42.87 -16.11 -23.20
CA PHE A 677 -43.99 -15.32 -23.77
C PHE A 677 -44.01 -13.93 -23.09
N HIS A 678 -44.12 -12.73 -23.71
CA HIS A 678 -44.91 -12.10 -24.80
C HIS A 678 -46.21 -11.36 -24.37
N LEU A 679 -46.35 -10.09 -24.81
CA LEU A 679 -47.43 -9.13 -24.46
C LEU A 679 -48.71 -9.32 -25.29
N ARG A 680 -49.90 -8.98 -24.72
CA ARG A 680 -50.81 -7.88 -25.19
C ARG A 680 -52.13 -7.78 -24.36
N SER A 681 -53.05 -6.88 -24.75
CA SER A 681 -53.98 -6.09 -23.91
C SER A 681 -55.50 -6.27 -24.15
N GLN A 682 -56.31 -5.57 -23.33
CA GLN A 682 -57.79 -5.32 -23.36
C GLN A 682 -58.71 -6.31 -22.62
N GLY A 683 -59.80 -5.92 -21.92
CA GLY A 683 -60.29 -4.57 -21.52
C GLY A 683 -61.72 -4.55 -20.89
N SER A 684 -62.07 -3.48 -20.14
CA SER A 684 -63.43 -3.06 -19.63
C SER A 684 -64.14 -3.96 -18.57
N THR A 685 -65.02 -3.50 -17.64
CA THR A 685 -65.97 -2.35 -17.56
C THR A 685 -66.30 -1.83 -16.12
N GLU A 686 -66.63 -0.52 -15.97
CA GLU A 686 -67.55 0.14 -14.98
C GLU A 686 -67.23 0.13 -13.44
N ARG A 687 -67.50 1.15 -12.59
CA ARG A 687 -68.31 2.41 -12.63
C ARG A 687 -67.82 3.46 -11.58
N GLY A 688 -67.73 4.76 -11.96
CA GLY A 688 -68.13 6.01 -11.22
C GLY A 688 -67.56 6.40 -9.81
N VAL A 689 -67.50 7.66 -9.35
CA VAL A 689 -67.92 9.02 -9.83
C VAL A 689 -67.11 10.13 -9.08
N ASP A 690 -66.75 11.25 -9.75
CA ASP A 690 -66.34 12.61 -9.25
C ASP A 690 -65.25 12.79 -8.14
N ARG A 691 -64.40 13.84 -8.06
CA ARG A 691 -64.19 15.11 -8.81
C ARG A 691 -62.77 15.69 -8.53
N ALA A 692 -62.19 16.42 -9.49
CA ALA A 692 -61.03 17.35 -9.31
C ALA A 692 -61.51 18.83 -9.30
N PRO A 693 -60.69 19.91 -9.10
CA PRO A 693 -59.47 20.32 -9.85
C PRO A 693 -58.23 20.64 -8.95
N ALA A 694 -56.95 20.64 -9.40
CA ALA A 694 -56.21 21.51 -10.35
C ALA A 694 -56.11 23.00 -9.89
N ALA A 695 -55.02 23.78 -10.03
CA ALA A 695 -53.66 23.65 -10.62
C ALA A 695 -52.66 24.49 -9.76
N GLN A 696 -51.36 24.77 -10.03
CA GLN A 696 -50.71 25.27 -11.26
C GLN A 696 -49.18 25.38 -11.05
N ARG A 697 -48.36 25.32 -12.12
CA ARG A 697 -46.92 25.72 -12.13
C ARG A 697 -46.76 27.19 -12.54
N PRO A 698 -45.67 27.87 -12.18
CA PRO A 698 -45.10 28.98 -12.96
C PRO A 698 -43.71 28.63 -13.56
N GLY A 699 -43.36 29.35 -14.63
CA GLY A 699 -42.06 29.28 -15.32
C GLY A 699 -41.08 30.39 -14.92
N PRO A 700 -39.95 30.54 -15.64
CA PRO A 700 -38.77 31.28 -15.18
C PRO A 700 -38.77 32.77 -15.53
N VAL A 701 -37.90 33.54 -14.85
CA VAL A 701 -37.52 34.92 -15.18
C VAL A 701 -36.01 35.09 -14.99
N ASP A 702 -35.37 35.80 -15.92
CA ASP A 702 -33.95 36.18 -15.91
C ASP A 702 -33.83 37.71 -15.76
N LEU A 703 -32.81 38.19 -15.03
CA LEU A 703 -32.31 39.57 -15.11
C LEU A 703 -31.03 39.78 -14.27
N ALA A 704 -30.09 40.55 -14.82
CA ALA A 704 -28.74 40.73 -14.30
C ALA A 704 -28.49 42.06 -13.53
N GLN A 705 -27.31 42.14 -12.90
CA GLN A 705 -26.51 43.36 -12.64
C GLN A 705 -27.00 44.42 -11.61
N ARG A 706 -26.33 44.50 -10.42
CA ARG A 706 -25.32 45.55 -10.06
C ARG A 706 -24.96 45.69 -8.55
N HIS A 707 -23.65 45.63 -8.29
CA HIS A 707 -22.84 46.49 -7.40
C HIS A 707 -23.02 46.63 -5.86
N ARG A 708 -21.83 46.58 -5.20
CA ARG A 708 -21.32 47.36 -4.04
C ARG A 708 -21.48 46.80 -2.59
N ASP A 709 -20.37 46.23 -2.14
CA ASP A 709 -19.69 46.56 -0.86
C ASP A 709 -19.26 48.06 -0.81
N PRO A 710 -18.86 48.67 0.35
CA PRO A 710 -18.23 48.03 1.52
C PRO A 710 -18.61 48.52 2.94
N GLY A 711 -18.13 47.81 3.98
CA GLY A 711 -17.65 48.42 5.23
C GLY A 711 -18.23 47.91 6.56
N GLY A 712 -17.37 47.43 7.47
CA GLY A 712 -17.60 47.42 8.92
C GLY A 712 -16.76 48.50 9.61
N PRO A 713 -16.42 48.39 10.92
CA PRO A 713 -17.12 47.72 12.03
C PRO A 713 -17.42 48.71 13.20
N GLY A 714 -18.22 48.33 14.20
CA GLY A 714 -18.40 49.15 15.42
C GLY A 714 -19.31 48.53 16.50
N PRO A 715 -19.07 48.77 17.82
CA PRO A 715 -19.61 47.94 18.90
C PRO A 715 -20.68 48.60 19.78
N VAL A 716 -21.43 47.81 20.55
CA VAL A 716 -22.08 48.25 21.80
C VAL A 716 -22.13 47.12 22.83
N ASP A 717 -21.98 47.47 24.11
CA ASP A 717 -21.84 46.56 25.26
C ASP A 717 -22.98 46.75 26.30
N ALA A 718 -23.10 45.78 27.19
CA ALA A 718 -23.70 45.82 28.53
C ALA A 718 -25.22 46.00 28.70
N SER A 719 -25.87 44.92 29.15
CA SER A 719 -26.90 44.94 30.21
C SER A 719 -27.06 43.54 30.83
N ALA A 720 -26.72 43.40 32.13
CA ALA A 720 -26.92 42.21 32.97
C ALA A 720 -28.17 42.40 33.89
N PRO A 721 -28.69 41.43 34.70
CA PRO A 721 -27.92 40.58 35.63
C PRO A 721 -28.39 39.11 35.84
N LEU A 722 -27.70 38.43 36.77
CA LEU A 722 -27.72 36.99 37.14
C LEU A 722 -28.79 36.55 38.17
N VAL A 723 -28.83 35.23 38.44
CA VAL A 723 -29.40 34.52 39.63
C VAL A 723 -29.78 33.03 39.26
N PRO A 724 -30.17 32.05 40.13
CA PRO A 724 -30.72 30.76 39.64
C PRO A 724 -31.84 30.08 40.48
N ALA A 725 -32.37 28.93 40.01
CA ALA A 725 -33.12 27.96 40.83
C ALA A 725 -32.91 26.51 40.32
N GLN A 726 -32.19 25.67 41.08
CA GLN A 726 -32.69 24.61 41.98
C GLN A 726 -33.10 23.26 41.35
N ARG A 727 -32.27 22.22 41.60
CA ARG A 727 -32.65 20.80 41.49
C ARG A 727 -33.57 20.37 42.64
N ARG A 728 -34.49 19.43 42.40
CA ARG A 728 -35.18 18.61 43.43
C ARG A 728 -34.87 17.12 43.25
N ARG A 729 -35.03 16.34 44.32
CA ARG A 729 -34.70 14.89 44.43
C ARG A 729 -35.83 14.13 45.16
N ARG A 730 -35.76 12.78 45.05
CA ARG A 730 -36.31 11.71 45.95
C ARG A 730 -37.75 11.21 45.70
N PRO A 731 -38.15 10.01 46.21
CA PRO A 731 -37.38 9.03 47.02
C PRO A 731 -37.44 7.53 46.61
N GLY A 732 -36.54 6.74 47.20
CA GLY A 732 -36.68 5.30 47.47
C GLY A 732 -35.34 4.54 47.38
N ALA A 733 -34.97 3.55 48.20
CA ALA A 733 -35.10 3.23 49.62
C ALA A 733 -34.45 1.83 49.79
N GLY A 734 -33.50 1.65 50.71
CA GLY A 734 -32.83 0.34 50.92
C GLY A 734 -31.65 0.45 51.90
N LEU A 735 -31.69 -0.32 52.99
CA LEU A 735 -30.74 -0.27 54.10
C LEU A 735 -29.80 -1.49 54.07
N LEU A 736 -28.54 -1.32 54.50
CA LEU A 736 -27.90 -2.08 55.60
C LEU A 736 -26.52 -1.47 55.93
N ALA A 737 -25.97 -1.74 57.13
CA ALA A 737 -24.88 -0.96 57.73
C ALA A 737 -23.95 -1.80 58.64
N HIS A 738 -22.92 -1.13 59.22
CA HIS A 738 -21.90 -1.58 60.19
C HIS A 738 -20.60 -2.19 59.60
N HIS A 739 -19.38 -2.00 60.15
CA HIS A 739 -18.96 -1.36 61.42
C HIS A 739 -17.55 -0.67 61.37
N ARG A 740 -17.30 0.24 62.35
CA ARG A 740 -16.07 1.01 62.73
C ARG A 740 -14.73 0.20 62.77
N LEU A 741 -13.48 0.74 62.83
CA LEU A 741 -12.84 1.92 63.48
C LEU A 741 -11.69 2.51 62.60
N LEU A 742 -11.24 3.78 62.57
CA LEU A 742 -10.87 4.83 63.57
C LEU A 742 -9.54 4.63 64.37
N GLY A 743 -8.49 5.41 64.04
CA GLY A 743 -7.22 5.51 64.80
C GLY A 743 -6.39 6.78 64.45
N THR A 744 -5.90 7.51 65.46
CA THR A 744 -5.31 8.88 65.34
C THR A 744 -4.20 9.13 66.39
N ARG A 745 -3.35 10.19 66.40
CA ARG A 745 -3.37 11.52 65.72
C ARG A 745 -1.99 12.24 65.79
N GLY A 746 -1.59 12.95 64.73
CA GLY A 746 -0.57 14.03 64.78
C GLY A 746 0.91 13.60 64.63
N GLY A 747 1.86 14.50 64.36
CA GLY A 747 1.72 15.92 64.03
C GLY A 747 2.97 16.78 64.36
N ARG A 748 3.26 17.77 63.47
CA ARG A 748 4.15 18.95 63.61
C ARG A 748 5.66 18.86 63.26
N ALA A 749 5.99 19.75 62.33
CA ALA A 749 7.07 20.78 62.36
C ALA A 749 8.43 20.51 61.69
N ARG A 750 8.72 21.38 60.70
CA ARG A 750 10.05 21.70 60.15
C ARG A 750 10.90 22.46 61.17
N PRO A 751 12.22 22.58 60.92
CA PRO A 751 12.75 23.92 60.68
C PRO A 751 13.61 24.04 59.40
N ARG A 752 13.69 25.27 58.87
CA ARG A 752 14.66 25.67 57.84
C ARG A 752 15.99 26.02 58.51
N HIS A 753 17.12 25.71 57.87
CA HIS A 753 18.29 26.59 57.94
C HIS A 753 19.02 26.69 56.61
N SER A 754 19.37 27.93 56.27
CA SER A 754 20.16 28.35 55.12
C SER A 754 21.63 28.48 55.48
N ARG A 755 22.55 28.13 54.58
CA ARG A 755 23.87 28.78 54.55
C ARG A 755 24.46 28.80 53.15
N THR A 756 24.86 29.99 52.73
CA THR A 756 25.59 30.32 51.50
C THR A 756 27.10 30.21 51.73
N ALA A 757 27.82 29.71 50.73
CA ALA A 757 29.18 30.14 50.34
C ALA A 757 29.61 29.35 49.10
N GLY A 758 29.95 30.03 47.99
CA GLY A 758 30.48 29.38 46.79
C GLY A 758 31.99 29.51 46.66
N ARG A 759 32.58 28.82 45.67
CA ARG A 759 33.87 29.22 45.07
C ARG A 759 34.00 28.66 43.65
N GLN A 760 34.44 29.52 42.73
CA GLN A 760 34.88 29.16 41.39
C GLN A 760 36.25 28.47 41.45
N ARG A 761 36.55 27.53 40.55
CA ARG A 761 37.39 27.81 39.35
C ARG A 761 37.70 26.54 38.54
N ALA A 762 37.73 26.76 37.22
CA ALA A 762 38.13 25.86 36.15
C ALA A 762 39.43 25.07 36.37
N ARG A 763 39.46 23.87 35.79
CA ARG A 763 40.26 23.63 34.57
C ARG A 763 39.42 22.90 33.54
#